data_AF-A0A1Y1HKH8-F1
#
_entry.id   AF-A0A1Y1HKH8-F1
#
_cell.length_a   1.000
_cell.length_b   1.000
_cell.length_c   1.000
_cell.angle_alpha   90.00
_cell.angle_beta   90.00
_cell.angle_gamma   90.00
#
_symmetry.space_group_name_H-M   'P 1'
#
loop_
_entity.id
_entity.type
_entity.pdbx_description
1 polymer ?
#
loop_
_entity_poly.entity_id
_entity_poly.type
_entity_poly.pdbx_seq_one_letter_code
_entity_poly.pdbx_strand_id
1 'polypeptide(L)'
;MAPSKGKAGLTLGGIGSSLSVADVYNVAAKKGKVALDTAALEKLAKTLAARLKGDVKVKDAEPEETNEAAASGVAKEWLSDPESRAALLVKLTELINSGALRPAALQFFESVLNSQVTLSLPSSATDAPILRALAGGADGNWNAPQIGVQQEKAVETLAGNETGVSKPPGLSAAEKVAVGQGIAASVGVSALAVFEAERLVEIIDAVGALTCEALGAVTTGFDADVHDVGNPHKCQVEVASDLRSLLEGSTLVNPRKGGLNTPAVSAMPQWHGPLRGTVRSASSAVRVEFASGGGAPEGASADGELSGGGSKTGGAEYVPSPQVVIDTTVLLMMLRRVVGLSVDRICELVKALEGLEVPEGQGASKDPDALVRTAHDALAKLGVAAENASTTMAGGNRADGVSSQIPRVKIARDALSGVQTARGIFAAEAFLAGKLLKAKETALAGKVGGKGGKEIGGKGEGPKETPKNEAAKANSNDEKKQPKDTKKSPESAENGAVKTTGIESGVAAVSLDGPTGKADKKAVQETDGQAPSTSGAPEANTADGRRQPKEGSADGKQKSEGGRGKGRAAKPEGGSEQGGAERGRGRGGAKASEKAEKKAKKGGVALGKGTALVKEFVDGVFAREGGEDRAVLAALSVALDPLSKELGELVGKVKEALESNAARRKPKIAKGARDFMPEQMAIREKAFATITAVFKRHGAVSLDTPVFELRETLTGKYGEDSKLIYDLADQGGEILSLRYDLTVPFARYVAMHNIAKMKRYHIARVYRRDQPQMARGRYREFYQCDFDIAGEYAPMVPDAEVLKVSTEILDDLKIGDYEIKLNHRKLLDAMLDICGVPAEKFRPICSAIDKLDKEDWADVRAEMVDDKGLAPEAADKIEPFVRLKGEPLALLQELQGPSSGFSGHAAAQEALADLALLFEYLGAMGALKRISFDLSLARGLDYYTGVIYEAVFKGASQVGSIAAGGRYDGLVGMFSGKNVPAVGVSLGIERVFAIMEEQARAEAERAKTTLRKTQTEVLVASIGPNLLIKRMELCTRLWEAGVKAEFLAQPKPNMDKQLTYALEEGIPFMVIFGETELAQGIVAIKDLKAGVQENVKEGELVAELRKRLSTQQA
;
A
#
# COMPACT_ATOMS: atom_id res chain seq x y z
N MET A 1 43.13 -31.72 -4.12
CA MET A 1 42.27 -31.83 -5.32
C MET A 1 41.45 -30.55 -5.45
N ALA A 2 41.15 -30.08 -6.65
CA ALA A 2 40.27 -28.92 -6.83
C ALA A 2 38.79 -29.33 -6.61
N PRO A 3 37.96 -28.50 -5.96
CA PRO A 3 36.55 -28.80 -5.78
C PRO A 3 35.79 -28.72 -7.11
N SER A 4 34.92 -29.69 -7.37
CA SER A 4 34.09 -29.73 -8.58
C SER A 4 32.95 -28.72 -8.52
N LYS A 5 32.71 -28.00 -9.63
CA LYS A 5 31.51 -27.17 -9.81
C LYS A 5 30.28 -28.08 -9.88
N GLY A 6 29.44 -28.14 -8.84
CA GLY A 6 28.34 -29.12 -8.86
C GLY A 6 27.37 -29.23 -7.68
N LYS A 7 27.10 -28.16 -6.91
CA LYS A 7 25.87 -27.96 -6.09
C LYS A 7 25.92 -26.59 -5.39
N ALA A 8 24.77 -26.02 -5.07
CA ALA A 8 24.70 -24.77 -4.29
C ALA A 8 25.11 -25.04 -2.83
N GLY A 9 25.99 -24.21 -2.29
CA GLY A 9 26.41 -24.23 -0.89
C GLY A 9 26.22 -22.85 -0.27
N LEU A 10 25.66 -22.82 0.94
CA LEU A 10 25.53 -21.64 1.78
C LEU A 10 26.91 -21.28 2.34
N THR A 11 27.39 -20.06 2.09
CA THR A 11 28.65 -19.57 2.71
C THR A 11 28.31 -18.60 3.85
N LEU A 12 28.84 -18.87 5.05
CA LEU A 12 28.62 -18.06 6.24
C LEU A 12 29.81 -17.13 6.52
N GLY A 13 29.53 -15.87 6.91
CA GLY A 13 30.52 -14.88 7.33
C GLY A 13 31.10 -13.99 6.22
N GLY A 14 30.64 -14.14 4.98
CA GLY A 14 31.06 -13.31 3.86
C GLY A 14 30.51 -11.87 3.93
N ILE A 15 31.20 -10.92 3.31
CA ILE A 15 30.74 -9.52 3.24
C ILE A 15 29.42 -9.48 2.44
N GLY A 16 28.32 -9.17 3.14
CA GLY A 16 26.96 -9.15 2.55
C GLY A 16 26.23 -10.50 2.55
N SER A 17 26.75 -11.57 3.18
CA SER A 17 26.02 -12.83 3.30
C SER A 17 24.98 -12.75 4.43
N SER A 18 23.70 -12.61 4.09
CA SER A 18 22.58 -12.79 5.03
C SER A 18 22.01 -14.21 4.92
N LEU A 19 21.83 -14.87 6.07
CA LEU A 19 21.13 -16.15 6.14
C LEU A 19 19.65 -15.94 5.80
N SER A 20 19.04 -16.81 4.98
CA SER A 20 17.60 -16.80 4.74
C SER A 20 16.87 -17.96 5.42
N VAL A 21 15.57 -17.80 5.62
CA VAL A 21 14.68 -18.83 6.19
C VAL A 21 14.72 -20.12 5.35
N ALA A 22 14.85 -19.97 4.03
CA ALA A 22 14.99 -21.07 3.08
C ALA A 22 16.33 -21.80 3.20
N ASP A 23 17.42 -21.10 3.52
CA ASP A 23 18.73 -21.73 3.73
C ASP A 23 18.71 -22.60 4.99
N VAL A 24 18.09 -22.10 6.07
CA VAL A 24 17.90 -22.87 7.30
C VAL A 24 17.11 -24.15 7.02
N TYR A 25 15.98 -24.07 6.31
CA TYR A 25 15.19 -25.25 5.98
C TYR A 25 15.95 -26.23 5.07
N ASN A 26 16.71 -25.74 4.07
CA ASN A 26 17.49 -26.57 3.16
C ASN A 26 18.64 -27.32 3.87
N VAL A 27 19.36 -26.67 4.79
CA VAL A 27 20.43 -27.30 5.57
C VAL A 27 19.85 -28.25 6.62
N ALA A 28 18.77 -27.87 7.30
CA ALA A 28 18.05 -28.73 8.23
C ALA A 28 17.62 -30.03 7.55
N ALA A 29 16.99 -29.95 6.37
CA ALA A 29 16.54 -31.09 5.56
C ALA A 29 17.65 -31.82 4.76
N LYS A 30 18.93 -31.62 5.10
CA LYS A 30 20.10 -32.28 4.45
C LYS A 30 20.22 -32.05 2.92
N LYS A 31 19.55 -31.03 2.36
CA LYS A 31 19.58 -30.70 0.91
C LYS A 31 20.63 -29.64 0.56
N GLY A 32 20.90 -28.70 1.47
CA GLY A 32 21.98 -27.71 1.36
C GLY A 32 23.28 -28.16 2.02
N LYS A 33 24.42 -27.65 1.52
CA LYS A 33 25.72 -27.72 2.21
C LYS A 33 26.08 -26.36 2.82
N VAL A 34 26.86 -26.38 3.90
CA VAL A 34 27.41 -25.19 4.56
C VAL A 34 28.90 -25.07 4.24
N ALA A 35 29.39 -23.85 4.07
CA ALA A 35 30.80 -23.50 3.97
C ALA A 35 31.09 -22.29 4.88
N LEU A 36 32.26 -22.26 5.51
CA LEU A 36 32.73 -21.08 6.24
C LEU A 36 33.60 -20.18 5.34
N ASP A 37 33.36 -18.86 5.38
CA ASP A 37 34.18 -17.90 4.62
C ASP A 37 35.62 -17.85 5.14
N THR A 38 36.60 -17.99 4.24
CA THR A 38 38.02 -18.07 4.62
C THR A 38 38.58 -16.73 5.11
N ALA A 39 38.09 -15.60 4.61
CA ALA A 39 38.50 -14.28 5.08
C ALA A 39 37.90 -13.96 6.47
N ALA A 40 36.68 -14.42 6.74
CA ALA A 40 36.07 -14.37 8.07
C ALA A 40 36.88 -15.21 9.08
N LEU A 41 37.22 -16.46 8.73
CA LEU A 41 38.07 -17.32 9.57
C LEU A 41 39.48 -16.73 9.81
N GLU A 42 40.09 -16.14 8.79
CA GLU A 42 41.36 -15.42 8.94
C GLU A 42 41.25 -14.19 9.85
N LYS A 43 40.16 -13.41 9.72
CA LYS A 43 39.90 -12.25 10.59
C LYS A 43 39.72 -12.68 12.04
N LEU A 44 38.95 -13.74 12.29
CA LEU A 44 38.76 -14.33 13.62
C LEU A 44 40.07 -14.84 14.22
N ALA A 45 40.88 -15.56 13.44
CA ALA A 45 42.20 -16.03 13.88
C ALA A 45 43.13 -14.86 14.26
N LYS A 46 43.14 -13.77 13.48
CA LYS A 46 43.94 -12.56 13.75
C LYS A 46 43.44 -11.83 15.01
N THR A 47 42.13 -11.72 15.22
CA THR A 47 41.54 -11.10 16.42
C THR A 47 41.81 -11.92 17.69
N LEU A 48 41.69 -13.24 17.63
CA LEU A 48 42.02 -14.13 18.76
C LEU A 48 43.51 -14.09 19.09
N ALA A 49 44.38 -14.08 18.06
CA ALA A 49 45.83 -13.93 18.25
C ALA A 49 46.23 -12.53 18.77
N ALA A 50 45.39 -11.50 18.62
CA ALA A 50 45.58 -10.21 19.25
C ALA A 50 45.15 -10.23 20.73
N ARG A 51 44.00 -10.84 21.07
CA ARG A 51 43.57 -11.06 22.46
C ARG A 51 44.59 -11.86 23.27
N LEU A 52 45.19 -12.89 22.68
CA LEU A 52 46.23 -13.74 23.29
C LEU A 52 47.62 -13.08 23.40
N LYS A 53 47.78 -11.80 22.99
CA LYS A 53 49.04 -11.04 23.13
C LYS A 53 49.03 -10.02 24.27
N GLY A 54 47.92 -9.87 24.99
CA GLY A 54 47.92 -9.26 26.32
C GLY A 54 48.15 -10.33 27.38
N ASP A 55 49.04 -10.09 28.34
CA ASP A 55 49.35 -11.01 29.44
C ASP A 55 48.20 -11.11 30.45
N VAL A 56 47.12 -11.79 30.06
CA VAL A 56 46.02 -12.13 30.97
C VAL A 56 46.42 -13.36 31.78
N LYS A 57 46.89 -13.14 33.01
CA LYS A 57 46.93 -14.19 34.03
C LYS A 57 45.50 -14.58 34.41
N VAL A 58 44.97 -15.56 33.70
CA VAL A 58 43.80 -16.33 34.17
C VAL A 58 44.21 -16.97 35.49
N LYS A 59 43.66 -16.47 36.61
CA LYS A 59 43.54 -17.29 37.82
C LYS A 59 42.59 -18.43 37.48
N ASP A 60 42.91 -19.63 37.94
CA ASP A 60 41.93 -20.71 37.96
C ASP A 60 40.68 -20.23 38.70
N ALA A 61 39.56 -20.15 37.98
CA ALA A 61 38.27 -20.03 38.63
C ALA A 61 38.04 -21.37 39.34
N GLU A 62 37.85 -21.33 40.66
CA GLU A 62 37.40 -22.52 41.37
C GLU A 62 36.10 -23.02 40.71
N PRO A 63 35.92 -24.34 40.54
CA PRO A 63 34.69 -24.84 39.97
C PRO A 63 33.55 -24.49 40.92
N GLU A 64 32.64 -23.61 40.48
CA GLU A 64 31.28 -23.59 41.05
C GLU A 64 30.78 -25.03 41.01
N GLU A 65 30.32 -25.55 42.15
CA GLU A 65 29.78 -26.91 42.23
C GLU A 65 28.61 -27.04 41.25
N THR A 66 28.88 -27.65 40.09
CA THR A 66 27.85 -28.02 39.13
C THR A 66 26.91 -28.96 39.84
N ASN A 67 25.72 -28.47 40.20
CA ASN A 67 24.76 -29.23 40.98
C ASN A 67 24.18 -30.36 40.12
N GLU A 68 24.89 -31.49 40.07
CA GLU A 68 24.63 -32.64 39.19
C GLU A 68 23.26 -33.29 39.43
N ALA A 69 22.55 -32.90 40.50
CA ALA A 69 21.17 -33.29 40.78
C ALA A 69 20.21 -33.07 39.58
N ALA A 70 20.49 -32.09 38.71
CA ALA A 70 19.71 -31.83 37.49
C ALA A 70 19.98 -32.82 36.32
N ALA A 71 21.06 -33.61 36.36
CA ALA A 71 21.46 -34.51 35.28
C ALA A 71 20.88 -35.94 35.39
N SER A 72 20.12 -36.23 36.45
CA SER A 72 19.50 -37.54 36.70
C SER A 72 18.23 -37.82 35.89
N GLY A 73 17.63 -36.79 35.29
CA GLY A 73 16.45 -36.90 34.45
C GLY A 73 16.77 -37.26 33.00
N VAL A 74 16.64 -38.54 32.63
CA VAL A 74 16.70 -38.96 31.21
C VAL A 74 15.61 -38.23 30.43
N ALA A 75 16.02 -37.43 29.43
CA ALA A 75 15.10 -36.69 28.58
C ALA A 75 14.16 -37.66 27.83
N LYS A 76 12.87 -37.64 28.18
CA LYS A 76 11.84 -38.51 27.58
C LYS A 76 11.50 -38.12 26.14
N GLU A 77 11.85 -36.91 25.73
CA GLU A 77 11.60 -36.36 24.39
C GLU A 77 12.83 -35.63 23.86
N TRP A 78 12.94 -35.55 22.54
CA TRP A 78 14.07 -34.96 21.83
C TRP A 78 13.57 -33.99 20.73
N LEU A 79 14.45 -33.09 20.30
CA LEU A 79 14.31 -32.34 19.04
C LEU A 79 14.59 -33.28 17.86
N SER A 80 13.82 -33.17 16.80
CA SER A 80 14.06 -33.90 15.55
C SER A 80 15.35 -33.43 14.85
N ASP A 81 15.80 -34.20 13.85
CA ASP A 81 16.99 -33.87 13.05
C ASP A 81 16.89 -32.50 12.36
N PRO A 82 15.75 -32.10 11.73
CA PRO A 82 15.59 -30.74 11.21
C PRO A 82 15.66 -29.66 12.29
N GLU A 83 14.95 -29.83 13.41
CA GLU A 83 14.92 -28.85 14.51
C GLU A 83 16.31 -28.64 15.13
N SER A 84 17.04 -29.73 15.36
CA SER A 84 18.40 -29.71 15.92
C SER A 84 19.42 -29.10 14.97
N ARG A 85 19.32 -29.41 13.66
CA ARG A 85 20.21 -28.87 12.62
C ARG A 85 19.91 -27.39 12.34
N ALA A 86 18.65 -26.97 12.43
CA ALA A 86 18.26 -25.56 12.35
C ALA A 86 18.84 -24.76 13.54
N ALA A 87 18.66 -25.25 14.77
CA ALA A 87 19.25 -24.66 15.98
C ALA A 87 20.78 -24.52 15.86
N LEU A 88 21.46 -25.57 15.39
CA LEU A 88 22.91 -25.57 15.18
C LEU A 88 23.36 -24.55 14.12
N LEU A 89 22.66 -24.43 12.98
CA LEU A 89 23.03 -23.48 11.93
C LEU A 89 22.83 -22.02 12.34
N VAL A 90 21.71 -21.70 13.00
CA VAL A 90 21.48 -20.35 13.53
C VAL A 90 22.54 -20.02 14.58
N LYS A 91 22.86 -20.96 15.47
CA LYS A 91 23.90 -20.74 16.48
C LYS A 91 25.29 -20.59 15.86
N LEU A 92 25.63 -21.38 14.83
CA LEU A 92 26.88 -21.24 14.09
C LEU A 92 27.00 -19.83 13.46
N THR A 93 25.91 -19.30 12.91
CA THR A 93 25.85 -17.94 12.33
C THR A 93 26.06 -16.87 13.41
N GLU A 94 25.37 -16.98 14.55
CA GLU A 94 25.52 -16.11 15.72
C GLU A 94 26.98 -16.09 16.26
N LEU A 95 27.63 -17.26 16.31
CA LEU A 95 29.00 -17.44 16.81
C LEU A 95 30.09 -16.96 15.83
N ILE A 96 29.80 -16.95 14.52
CA ILE A 96 30.66 -16.29 13.51
C ILE A 96 30.56 -14.77 13.66
N ASN A 97 29.35 -14.24 13.81
CA ASN A 97 29.10 -12.80 13.91
C ASN A 97 29.67 -12.18 15.20
N SER A 98 29.51 -12.87 16.34
CA SER A 98 30.09 -12.47 17.64
C SER A 98 31.60 -12.77 17.77
N GLY A 99 32.11 -13.70 16.97
CA GLY A 99 33.52 -14.12 16.98
C GLY A 99 33.98 -14.81 18.26
N ALA A 100 33.06 -15.46 18.97
CA ALA A 100 33.31 -16.02 20.30
C ALA A 100 34.08 -17.37 20.30
N LEU A 101 34.23 -18.03 19.14
CA LEU A 101 34.84 -19.37 19.02
C LEU A 101 36.13 -19.36 18.18
N ARG A 102 37.05 -20.27 18.51
CA ARG A 102 38.20 -20.60 17.65
C ARG A 102 37.74 -21.24 16.32
N PRO A 103 38.45 -20.99 15.18
CA PRO A 103 38.14 -21.58 13.88
C PRO A 103 37.88 -23.09 13.88
N ALA A 104 38.63 -23.87 14.66
CA ALA A 104 38.45 -25.33 14.75
C ALA A 104 37.08 -25.75 15.32
N ALA A 105 36.50 -24.96 16.24
CA ALA A 105 35.17 -25.23 16.78
C ALA A 105 34.05 -24.84 15.80
N LEU A 106 34.24 -23.77 15.02
CA LEU A 106 33.34 -23.42 13.92
C LEU A 106 33.37 -24.51 12.82
N GLN A 107 34.56 -24.98 12.44
CA GLN A 107 34.76 -26.06 11.47
C GLN A 107 34.20 -27.41 11.93
N PHE A 108 34.23 -27.70 13.25
CA PHE A 108 33.54 -28.85 13.82
C PHE A 108 32.03 -28.77 13.55
N PHE A 109 31.38 -27.67 13.90
CA PHE A 109 29.96 -27.46 13.67
C PHE A 109 29.57 -27.43 12.16
N GLU A 110 30.43 -26.87 11.30
CA GLU A 110 30.32 -26.98 9.83
C GLU A 110 30.35 -28.44 9.36
N SER A 111 31.26 -29.27 9.88
CA SER A 111 31.35 -30.69 9.52
C SER A 111 30.11 -31.49 9.95
N VAL A 112 29.57 -31.19 11.15
CA VAL A 112 28.33 -31.80 11.66
C VAL A 112 27.14 -31.46 10.77
N LEU A 113 26.97 -30.18 10.39
CA LEU A 113 25.90 -29.75 9.47
C LEU A 113 26.04 -30.37 8.07
N ASN A 114 27.26 -30.56 7.57
CA ASN A 114 27.51 -31.21 6.28
C ASN A 114 27.40 -32.76 6.32
N SER A 115 27.44 -33.37 7.51
CA SER A 115 27.35 -34.82 7.68
C SER A 115 25.93 -35.37 7.43
N GLN A 116 25.85 -36.69 7.24
CA GLN A 116 24.58 -37.43 7.21
C GLN A 116 24.09 -37.87 8.59
N VAL A 117 24.89 -37.65 9.65
CA VAL A 117 24.56 -37.99 11.04
C VAL A 117 23.23 -37.35 11.46
N THR A 118 22.45 -38.07 12.27
CA THR A 118 21.15 -37.62 12.78
C THR A 118 21.35 -36.89 14.09
N LEU A 119 21.29 -35.57 14.09
CA LEU A 119 21.50 -34.75 15.29
C LEU A 119 20.18 -34.61 16.05
N SER A 120 20.13 -34.97 17.33
CA SER A 120 18.90 -34.98 18.12
C SER A 120 19.15 -34.37 19.50
N LEU A 121 18.92 -33.07 19.64
CA LEU A 121 19.18 -32.36 20.91
C LEU A 121 18.05 -32.62 21.92
N PRO A 122 18.30 -32.58 23.24
CA PRO A 122 17.26 -32.87 24.25
C PRO A 122 16.09 -31.88 24.12
N SER A 123 14.85 -32.36 24.23
CA SER A 123 13.67 -31.49 24.21
C SER A 123 13.66 -30.60 25.45
N SER A 124 13.45 -29.30 25.25
CA SER A 124 13.35 -28.30 26.31
C SER A 124 12.32 -27.25 25.91
N ALA A 125 11.64 -26.68 26.90
CA ALA A 125 10.75 -25.56 26.69
C ALA A 125 11.51 -24.27 26.32
N THR A 126 12.75 -24.13 26.79
CA THR A 126 13.63 -22.96 26.62
C THR A 126 14.97 -23.35 25.98
N ASP A 127 15.67 -22.37 25.42
CA ASP A 127 16.86 -22.58 24.58
C ASP A 127 18.08 -23.13 25.34
N ALA A 128 18.31 -22.68 26.58
CA ALA A 128 19.59 -22.91 27.28
C ALA A 128 19.96 -24.40 27.47
N PRO A 129 19.05 -25.33 27.83
CA PRO A 129 19.40 -26.77 27.89
C PRO A 129 19.78 -27.38 26.54
N ILE A 130 19.14 -26.94 25.44
CA ILE A 130 19.46 -27.38 24.07
C ILE A 130 20.84 -26.86 23.65
N LEU A 131 21.12 -25.60 23.94
CA LEU A 131 22.39 -24.94 23.61
C LEU A 131 23.56 -25.46 24.46
N ARG A 132 23.35 -25.81 25.73
CA ARG A 132 24.35 -26.53 26.55
C ARG A 132 24.65 -27.93 26.01
N ALA A 133 23.64 -28.64 25.48
CA ALA A 133 23.83 -29.95 24.85
C ALA A 133 24.59 -29.87 23.51
N LEU A 134 24.53 -28.73 22.81
CA LEU A 134 25.41 -28.41 21.68
C LEU A 134 26.87 -28.18 22.13
N ALA A 135 27.08 -27.44 23.23
CA ALA A 135 28.41 -27.18 23.78
C ALA A 135 29.11 -28.49 24.19
N GLY A 136 28.41 -29.37 24.93
CA GLY A 136 28.94 -30.68 25.33
C GLY A 136 29.35 -31.58 24.16
N GLY A 137 28.74 -31.41 22.99
CA GLY A 137 29.13 -32.12 21.77
C GLY A 137 30.52 -31.76 21.25
N ALA A 138 30.89 -30.48 21.31
CA ALA A 138 32.21 -30.01 20.92
C ALA A 138 33.31 -30.35 21.96
N ASP A 139 32.91 -30.72 23.18
CA ASP A 139 33.77 -31.38 24.18
C ASP A 139 33.90 -32.91 23.97
N GLY A 140 33.13 -33.50 23.04
CA GLY A 140 33.08 -34.95 22.82
C GLY A 140 32.05 -35.71 23.66
N ASN A 141 31.29 -35.03 24.52
CA ASN A 141 30.28 -35.60 25.41
C ASN A 141 28.91 -35.75 24.73
N TRP A 142 28.87 -36.19 23.46
CA TRP A 142 27.62 -36.57 22.79
C TRP A 142 27.27 -38.03 23.08
N ASN A 143 26.12 -38.21 23.74
CA ASN A 143 25.53 -39.53 23.97
C ASN A 143 24.87 -40.07 22.71
N ALA A 144 24.74 -41.40 22.62
CA ALA A 144 24.22 -42.07 21.42
C ALA A 144 22.87 -41.53 20.87
N PRO A 145 21.86 -41.16 21.70
CA PRO A 145 20.63 -40.54 21.21
C PRO A 145 20.88 -39.23 20.47
N GLN A 146 21.89 -38.43 20.87
CA GLN A 146 22.15 -37.10 20.32
C GLN A 146 22.70 -37.12 18.89
N ILE A 147 23.22 -38.27 18.45
CA ILE A 147 23.84 -38.47 17.14
C ILE A 147 23.21 -39.66 16.37
N GLY A 148 22.12 -40.24 16.88
CA GLY A 148 21.33 -41.28 16.22
C GLY A 148 22.05 -42.62 16.03
N VAL A 149 23.04 -42.95 16.86
CA VAL A 149 23.79 -44.22 16.78
C VAL A 149 23.34 -45.22 17.86
N GLN A 150 23.75 -46.48 17.75
CA GLN A 150 23.52 -47.48 18.80
C GLN A 150 24.36 -47.17 20.06
N GLN A 151 23.82 -47.54 21.22
CA GLN A 151 24.23 -47.01 22.53
C GLN A 151 25.71 -47.25 22.88
N GLU A 152 26.30 -48.31 22.36
CA GLU A 152 27.68 -48.75 22.61
C GLU A 152 28.73 -48.03 21.73
N LYS A 153 28.31 -47.13 20.81
CA LYS A 153 29.19 -46.57 19.76
C LYS A 153 29.24 -45.03 19.70
N ALA A 154 28.85 -44.33 20.77
CA ALA A 154 28.70 -42.87 20.73
C ALA A 154 29.98 -42.07 20.43
N VAL A 155 31.03 -42.25 21.25
CA VAL A 155 32.17 -41.31 21.29
C VAL A 155 33.28 -41.68 20.29
N GLU A 156 33.62 -42.96 20.13
CA GLU A 156 34.70 -43.38 19.23
C GLU A 156 34.32 -43.24 17.74
N THR A 157 33.05 -43.47 17.38
CA THR A 157 32.60 -43.50 15.97
C THR A 157 32.57 -42.12 15.31
N LEU A 158 32.41 -41.04 16.08
CA LEU A 158 32.49 -39.67 15.57
C LEU A 158 33.89 -39.30 15.04
N ALA A 159 34.94 -39.98 15.51
CA ALA A 159 36.33 -39.62 15.24
C ALA A 159 36.97 -40.39 14.07
N GLY A 160 36.19 -41.15 13.30
CA GLY A 160 36.64 -41.97 12.16
C GLY A 160 36.27 -41.40 10.78
N ASN A 161 37.06 -41.75 9.76
CA ASN A 161 36.90 -41.25 8.38
C ASN A 161 35.55 -41.60 7.72
N GLU A 162 34.75 -42.49 8.30
CA GLU A 162 33.49 -42.99 7.73
C GLU A 162 32.29 -42.06 7.94
N THR A 163 32.29 -41.22 8.99
CA THR A 163 31.14 -40.34 9.32
C THR A 163 31.22 -38.96 8.66
N GLY A 164 32.42 -38.53 8.27
CA GLY A 164 32.68 -37.20 7.68
C GLY A 164 32.65 -36.03 8.68
N VAL A 165 32.55 -36.31 9.98
CA VAL A 165 32.62 -35.30 11.06
C VAL A 165 34.09 -35.12 11.48
N SER A 166 34.52 -33.91 11.80
CA SER A 166 35.87 -33.69 12.36
C SER A 166 35.92 -34.06 13.84
N LYS A 167 37.12 -34.33 14.38
CA LYS A 167 37.27 -34.60 15.82
C LYS A 167 36.79 -33.40 16.67
N PRO A 168 36.06 -33.62 17.78
CA PRO A 168 35.72 -32.55 18.72
C PRO A 168 36.98 -31.83 19.21
N PRO A 169 37.06 -30.49 19.14
CA PRO A 169 38.28 -29.76 19.48
C PRO A 169 38.43 -29.43 20.97
N GLY A 170 37.40 -29.68 21.80
CA GLY A 170 37.31 -29.25 23.19
C GLY A 170 37.07 -27.75 23.31
N LEU A 171 36.10 -27.33 24.12
CA LEU A 171 35.79 -25.91 24.33
C LEU A 171 36.44 -25.37 25.61
N SER A 172 36.94 -24.14 25.56
CA SER A 172 37.29 -23.37 26.77
C SER A 172 36.02 -22.94 27.53
N ALA A 173 36.14 -22.60 28.82
CA ALA A 173 34.97 -22.19 29.63
C ALA A 173 34.17 -21.04 28.97
N ALA A 174 34.86 -20.04 28.42
CA ALA A 174 34.23 -18.93 27.70
C ALA A 174 33.49 -19.39 26.42
N GLU A 175 34.07 -20.33 25.66
CA GLU A 175 33.40 -20.91 24.48
C GLU A 175 32.18 -21.76 24.87
N LYS A 176 32.22 -22.48 25.99
CA LYS A 176 31.05 -23.24 26.50
C LYS A 176 29.90 -22.32 26.88
N VAL A 177 30.19 -21.19 27.55
CA VAL A 177 29.20 -20.15 27.87
C VAL A 177 28.64 -19.54 26.57
N ALA A 178 29.51 -19.17 25.63
CA ALA A 178 29.09 -18.60 24.34
C ALA A 178 28.21 -19.55 23.52
N VAL A 179 28.52 -20.85 23.47
CA VAL A 179 27.65 -21.85 22.80
C VAL A 179 26.36 -22.08 23.59
N GLY A 180 26.40 -22.07 24.93
CA GLY A 180 25.29 -22.43 25.81
C GLY A 180 24.23 -21.35 26.10
N GLN A 181 24.39 -20.13 25.60
CA GLN A 181 23.49 -18.98 25.78
C GLN A 181 22.84 -18.52 24.46
N GLY A 182 21.84 -17.64 24.52
CA GLY A 182 21.15 -17.08 23.34
C GLY A 182 19.83 -17.78 22.99
N ILE A 183 19.25 -17.44 21.83
CA ILE A 183 17.92 -17.92 21.38
C ILE A 183 17.94 -18.68 20.04
N ALA A 184 19.11 -19.17 19.63
CA ALA A 184 19.28 -19.82 18.34
C ALA A 184 18.42 -21.09 18.15
N ALA A 185 17.99 -21.75 19.23
CA ALA A 185 17.13 -22.93 19.13
C ALA A 185 15.68 -22.55 18.77
N SER A 186 15.09 -21.59 19.49
CA SER A 186 13.75 -21.08 19.23
C SER A 186 13.68 -20.32 17.91
N VAL A 187 14.69 -19.53 17.55
CA VAL A 187 14.79 -18.88 16.22
C VAL A 187 14.95 -19.93 15.11
N GLY A 188 15.77 -20.97 15.30
CA GLY A 188 15.95 -22.06 14.35
C GLY A 188 14.66 -22.84 14.06
N VAL A 189 13.92 -23.24 15.09
CA VAL A 189 12.62 -23.91 14.93
C VAL A 189 11.56 -22.96 14.36
N SER A 190 11.57 -21.67 14.75
CA SER A 190 10.69 -20.65 14.17
C SER A 190 10.94 -20.46 12.68
N ALA A 191 12.19 -20.49 12.24
CA ALA A 191 12.54 -20.44 10.82
C ALA A 191 11.94 -21.63 10.05
N LEU A 192 11.95 -22.84 10.64
CA LEU A 192 11.28 -23.99 10.01
C LEU A 192 9.79 -23.74 9.83
N ALA A 193 9.09 -23.32 10.91
CA ALA A 193 7.65 -23.05 10.88
C ALA A 193 7.30 -21.96 9.84
N VAL A 194 8.09 -20.90 9.78
CA VAL A 194 7.88 -19.78 8.84
C VAL A 194 8.12 -20.20 7.39
N PHE A 195 9.15 -20.99 7.08
CA PHE A 195 9.37 -21.48 5.72
C PHE A 195 8.26 -22.44 5.26
N GLU A 196 7.80 -23.34 6.13
CA GLU A 196 6.64 -24.18 5.81
C GLU A 196 5.39 -23.32 5.56
N ALA A 197 5.18 -22.27 6.35
CA ALA A 197 4.06 -21.36 6.21
C ALA A 197 4.15 -20.48 4.95
N GLU A 198 5.35 -20.02 4.56
CA GLU A 198 5.61 -19.32 3.29
C GLU A 198 5.17 -20.17 2.09
N ARG A 199 5.45 -21.48 2.10
CA ARG A 199 4.99 -22.40 1.04
C ARG A 199 3.51 -22.72 1.13
N LEU A 200 2.95 -22.80 2.32
CA LEU A 200 1.53 -23.08 2.49
C LEU A 200 0.65 -21.93 1.98
N VAL A 201 1.00 -20.67 2.28
CA VAL A 201 0.24 -19.50 1.78
C VAL A 201 0.35 -19.29 0.27
N GLU A 202 1.28 -19.97 -0.43
CA GLU A 202 1.35 -19.97 -1.89
C GLU A 202 0.31 -20.89 -2.55
N ILE A 203 -0.35 -21.80 -1.80
CA ILE A 203 -1.29 -22.79 -2.37
C ILE A 203 -2.72 -22.76 -1.77
N ILE A 204 -2.92 -22.27 -0.53
CA ILE A 204 -4.26 -22.29 0.13
C ILE A 204 -5.36 -21.56 -0.66
N ASP A 205 -5.02 -20.48 -1.37
CA ASP A 205 -5.99 -19.74 -2.19
C ASP A 205 -6.39 -20.56 -3.43
N ALA A 206 -5.45 -21.30 -4.01
CA ALA A 206 -5.69 -22.17 -5.16
C ALA A 206 -6.52 -23.42 -4.77
N VAL A 207 -6.32 -23.96 -3.57
CA VAL A 207 -7.17 -25.02 -2.99
C VAL A 207 -8.57 -24.48 -2.69
N GLY A 208 -8.69 -23.35 -1.99
CA GLY A 208 -9.99 -22.73 -1.68
C GLY A 208 -10.78 -22.34 -2.93
N ALA A 209 -10.10 -21.89 -3.98
CA ALA A 209 -10.71 -21.66 -5.29
C ALA A 209 -11.21 -22.97 -5.94
N LEU A 210 -10.42 -24.05 -5.91
CA LEU A 210 -10.85 -25.36 -6.44
C LEU A 210 -12.12 -25.86 -5.70
N THR A 211 -12.17 -25.66 -4.38
CA THR A 211 -13.35 -25.95 -3.55
C THR A 211 -14.56 -25.10 -3.93
N CYS A 212 -14.38 -23.82 -4.28
CA CYS A 212 -15.48 -22.98 -4.77
C CYS A 212 -16.11 -23.53 -6.05
N GLU A 213 -15.30 -24.07 -6.98
CA GLU A 213 -15.81 -24.72 -8.18
C GLU A 213 -16.45 -26.07 -7.88
N ALA A 214 -15.82 -26.88 -7.03
CA ALA A 214 -16.33 -28.17 -6.60
C ALA A 214 -17.72 -28.05 -5.95
N LEU A 215 -17.96 -26.99 -5.17
CA LEU A 215 -19.24 -26.70 -4.52
C LEU A 215 -20.22 -25.89 -5.39
N GLY A 216 -19.74 -25.21 -6.44
CA GLY A 216 -20.56 -24.30 -7.25
C GLY A 216 -20.93 -23.01 -6.52
N ALA A 217 -19.96 -22.42 -5.81
CA ALA A 217 -20.17 -21.34 -4.86
C ALA A 217 -20.43 -19.95 -5.51
N VAL A 218 -20.96 -19.03 -4.72
CA VAL A 218 -21.13 -17.60 -5.07
C VAL A 218 -19.86 -16.83 -4.72
N THR A 219 -19.31 -16.10 -5.69
CA THR A 219 -17.99 -15.45 -5.59
C THR A 219 -18.07 -13.91 -5.59
N THR A 220 -19.24 -13.36 -5.26
CA THR A 220 -19.42 -11.92 -5.03
C THR A 220 -18.61 -11.44 -3.82
N GLY A 221 -18.47 -12.30 -2.80
CA GLY A 221 -17.58 -12.11 -1.66
C GLY A 221 -16.08 -12.21 -1.97
N PHE A 222 -15.67 -12.19 -3.24
CA PHE A 222 -14.27 -11.98 -3.67
C PHE A 222 -14.12 -10.70 -4.51
N ASP A 223 -15.08 -9.78 -4.47
CA ASP A 223 -14.86 -8.47 -5.08
C ASP A 223 -13.86 -7.65 -4.26
N ALA A 224 -12.72 -7.33 -4.86
CA ALA A 224 -11.71 -6.47 -4.23
C ALA A 224 -12.30 -5.13 -3.77
N ASP A 225 -13.32 -4.60 -4.48
CA ASP A 225 -13.98 -3.35 -4.13
C ASP A 225 -14.88 -3.46 -2.89
N VAL A 226 -15.39 -4.66 -2.56
CA VAL A 226 -16.07 -4.95 -1.28
C VAL A 226 -15.06 -4.99 -0.13
N HIS A 227 -13.86 -5.53 -0.38
CA HIS A 227 -12.79 -5.62 0.61
C HIS A 227 -11.87 -4.39 0.68
N ASP A 228 -12.16 -3.30 -0.03
CA ASP A 228 -11.42 -2.03 -0.04
C ASP A 228 -12.16 -0.91 0.75
N VAL A 229 -13.29 -1.23 1.39
CA VAL A 229 -14.02 -0.30 2.27
C VAL A 229 -13.43 -0.31 3.68
N GLY A 230 -13.29 0.86 4.32
CA GLY A 230 -13.05 0.95 5.77
C GLY A 230 -11.61 0.72 6.28
N ASN A 231 -10.58 1.05 5.49
CA ASN A 231 -9.15 0.85 5.80
C ASN A 231 -8.77 -0.63 6.09
N PRO A 232 -8.87 -1.51 5.08
CA PRO A 232 -8.71 -2.96 5.23
C PRO A 232 -7.27 -3.44 5.12
N HIS A 233 -6.99 -4.63 5.65
CA HIS A 233 -5.65 -5.24 5.63
C HIS A 233 -5.20 -5.52 4.20
N LYS A 234 -4.05 -4.98 3.75
CA LYS A 234 -3.58 -5.04 2.34
C LYS A 234 -3.68 -6.45 1.73
N CYS A 235 -3.24 -7.47 2.46
CA CYS A 235 -3.22 -8.85 1.96
C CYS A 235 -4.62 -9.46 1.78
N GLN A 236 -5.68 -8.92 2.40
CA GLN A 236 -7.07 -9.32 2.17
C GLN A 236 -7.51 -8.95 0.74
N VAL A 237 -7.12 -7.75 0.27
CA VAL A 237 -7.41 -7.28 -1.10
C VAL A 237 -6.57 -8.08 -2.12
N GLU A 238 -5.33 -8.42 -1.77
CA GLU A 238 -4.50 -9.35 -2.56
C GLU A 238 -5.21 -10.71 -2.73
N VAL A 239 -5.61 -11.38 -1.64
CA VAL A 239 -6.30 -12.68 -1.69
C VAL A 239 -7.63 -12.60 -2.45
N ALA A 240 -8.45 -11.55 -2.25
CA ALA A 240 -9.70 -11.39 -3.00
C ALA A 240 -9.47 -11.28 -4.52
N SER A 241 -8.43 -10.55 -4.95
CA SER A 241 -8.04 -10.51 -6.36
C SER A 241 -7.47 -11.84 -6.86
N ASP A 242 -6.68 -12.54 -6.04
CA ASP A 242 -6.04 -13.79 -6.42
C ASP A 242 -7.11 -14.89 -6.60
N LEU A 243 -8.03 -15.05 -5.64
CA LEU A 243 -9.20 -15.94 -5.75
C LEU A 243 -10.04 -15.67 -7.01
N ARG A 244 -10.32 -14.39 -7.33
CA ARG A 244 -11.00 -14.03 -8.60
C ARG A 244 -10.22 -14.43 -9.84
N SER A 245 -8.90 -14.28 -9.82
CA SER A 245 -8.03 -14.57 -10.97
C SER A 245 -7.82 -16.07 -11.16
N LEU A 246 -7.79 -16.86 -10.08
CA LEU A 246 -7.76 -18.34 -10.11
C LEU A 246 -9.04 -18.91 -10.77
N LEU A 247 -10.19 -18.31 -10.44
CA LEU A 247 -11.53 -18.69 -10.92
C LEU A 247 -11.90 -18.11 -12.30
N GLU A 248 -11.04 -17.30 -12.92
CA GLU A 248 -11.36 -16.67 -14.21
C GLU A 248 -11.55 -17.73 -15.32
N GLY A 249 -12.70 -17.68 -16.00
CA GLY A 249 -13.10 -18.63 -17.05
C GLY A 249 -13.95 -19.80 -16.56
N SER A 250 -14.14 -19.95 -15.26
CA SER A 250 -15.01 -20.98 -14.67
C SER A 250 -16.45 -20.90 -15.18
N THR A 251 -17.06 -22.07 -15.35
CA THR A 251 -18.49 -22.26 -15.62
C THR A 251 -19.26 -22.86 -14.44
N LEU A 252 -18.58 -23.16 -13.32
CA LEU A 252 -19.16 -23.84 -12.16
C LEU A 252 -19.56 -22.87 -11.04
N VAL A 253 -18.81 -21.80 -10.81
CA VAL A 253 -19.16 -20.77 -9.82
C VAL A 253 -20.26 -19.83 -10.32
N ASN A 254 -20.99 -19.22 -9.37
CA ASN A 254 -22.16 -18.36 -9.61
C ASN A 254 -23.24 -19.00 -10.51
N PRO A 255 -23.68 -20.26 -10.24
CA PRO A 255 -24.66 -20.95 -11.07
C PRO A 255 -26.03 -20.24 -11.03
N ARG A 256 -26.73 -20.25 -12.18
CA ARG A 256 -28.03 -19.55 -12.37
C ARG A 256 -29.18 -20.02 -11.48
N LYS A 257 -29.01 -21.09 -10.69
CA LYS A 257 -30.03 -21.67 -9.80
C LYS A 257 -29.67 -21.52 -8.31
N GLY A 258 -28.86 -20.52 -7.96
CA GLY A 258 -28.35 -20.31 -6.60
C GLY A 258 -27.11 -21.16 -6.36
N GLY A 259 -25.97 -20.49 -6.12
CA GLY A 259 -24.74 -21.16 -5.69
C GLY A 259 -24.66 -21.27 -4.17
N LEU A 260 -23.73 -22.09 -3.68
CA LEU A 260 -23.43 -22.14 -2.25
C LEU A 260 -22.85 -20.79 -1.79
N ASN A 261 -23.44 -20.20 -0.74
CA ASN A 261 -22.99 -18.92 -0.17
C ASN A 261 -22.88 -19.04 1.36
N THR A 262 -21.80 -19.67 1.81
CA THR A 262 -21.50 -19.88 3.24
C THR A 262 -20.33 -19.00 3.69
N PRO A 263 -20.24 -18.62 4.99
CA PRO A 263 -19.09 -17.90 5.53
C PRO A 263 -17.75 -18.60 5.28
N ALA A 264 -17.74 -19.94 5.24
CA ALA A 264 -16.58 -20.77 4.92
C ALA A 264 -15.94 -20.46 3.54
N VAL A 265 -16.76 -19.94 2.61
CA VAL A 265 -16.34 -19.42 1.31
C VAL A 265 -16.11 -17.90 1.37
N SER A 266 -17.13 -17.13 1.76
CA SER A 266 -17.13 -15.66 1.64
C SER A 266 -16.25 -14.91 2.66
N ALA A 267 -15.70 -15.62 3.65
CA ALA A 267 -14.73 -15.08 4.60
C ALA A 267 -13.27 -15.41 4.25
N MET A 268 -12.96 -16.15 3.17
CA MET A 268 -11.57 -16.53 2.87
C MET A 268 -10.60 -15.34 2.81
N PRO A 269 -10.86 -14.23 2.09
CA PRO A 269 -9.99 -13.05 2.10
C PRO A 269 -9.69 -12.50 3.50
N GLN A 270 -10.71 -12.47 4.37
CA GLN A 270 -10.66 -11.90 5.72
C GLN A 270 -9.74 -12.68 6.68
N TRP A 271 -9.36 -13.92 6.35
CA TRP A 271 -8.53 -14.77 7.21
C TRP A 271 -7.26 -15.26 6.54
N HIS A 272 -7.31 -15.64 5.26
CA HIS A 272 -6.13 -15.93 4.45
C HIS A 272 -5.26 -14.68 4.29
N GLY A 273 -5.88 -13.50 4.16
CA GLY A 273 -5.19 -12.21 4.06
C GLY A 273 -4.32 -11.91 5.30
N PRO A 274 -4.89 -11.82 6.52
CA PRO A 274 -4.11 -11.68 7.75
C PRO A 274 -3.03 -12.75 7.91
N LEU A 275 -3.30 -14.04 7.64
CA LEU A 275 -2.28 -15.10 7.67
C LEU A 275 -1.09 -14.78 6.74
N ARG A 276 -1.35 -14.38 5.49
CA ARG A 276 -0.31 -13.98 4.51
C ARG A 276 0.48 -12.74 4.97
N GLY A 277 -0.14 -11.87 5.77
CA GLY A 277 0.53 -10.74 6.45
C GLY A 277 1.43 -11.20 7.60
N THR A 278 0.91 -12.05 8.49
CA THR A 278 1.66 -12.61 9.63
C THR A 278 2.87 -13.41 9.18
N VAL A 279 2.76 -14.24 8.13
CA VAL A 279 3.90 -14.98 7.57
C VAL A 279 4.98 -14.04 7.04
N ARG A 280 4.62 -12.94 6.36
CA ARG A 280 5.57 -11.91 5.92
C ARG A 280 6.26 -11.22 7.11
N SER A 281 5.53 -10.93 8.18
CA SER A 281 6.08 -10.36 9.43
C SER A 281 7.06 -11.32 10.09
N ALA A 282 6.66 -12.56 10.32
CA ALA A 282 7.48 -13.59 10.97
C ALA A 282 8.77 -13.87 10.18
N SER A 283 8.69 -13.88 8.85
CA SER A 283 9.86 -14.00 7.96
C SER A 283 10.81 -12.80 8.07
N SER A 284 10.29 -11.59 8.29
CA SER A 284 11.11 -10.41 8.55
C SER A 284 11.76 -10.48 9.94
N ALA A 285 11.00 -10.80 10.99
CA ALA A 285 11.50 -10.91 12.36
C ALA A 285 12.62 -11.98 12.48
N VAL A 286 12.41 -13.17 11.90
CA VAL A 286 13.43 -14.24 11.89
C VAL A 286 14.70 -13.83 11.14
N ARG A 287 14.59 -13.06 10.05
CA ARG A 287 15.76 -12.53 9.31
C ARG A 287 16.51 -11.45 10.10
N VAL A 288 15.84 -10.66 10.94
CA VAL A 288 16.48 -9.70 11.84
C VAL A 288 17.30 -10.43 12.91
N GLU A 289 16.74 -11.46 13.55
CA GLU A 289 17.48 -12.25 14.55
C GLU A 289 18.69 -13.00 13.94
N PHE A 290 18.66 -13.37 12.66
CA PHE A 290 19.84 -13.90 11.96
C PHE A 290 20.95 -12.85 11.74
N ALA A 291 20.60 -11.57 11.64
CA ALA A 291 21.54 -10.48 11.41
C ALA A 291 22.10 -9.89 12.71
N SER A 292 21.35 -9.97 13.82
CA SER A 292 21.87 -9.63 15.15
C SER A 292 22.89 -10.67 15.62
N GLY A 293 24.17 -10.36 15.48
CA GLY A 293 25.20 -11.05 16.25
C GLY A 293 24.94 -10.83 17.74
N GLY A 294 24.69 -11.92 18.49
CA GLY A 294 24.49 -11.84 19.94
C GLY A 294 25.65 -11.10 20.60
N GLY A 295 25.34 -10.13 21.46
CA GLY A 295 26.33 -9.27 22.07
C GLY A 295 27.40 -10.06 22.80
N ALA A 296 28.67 -9.79 22.52
CA ALA A 296 29.75 -10.27 23.38
C ALA A 296 29.56 -9.69 24.79
N PRO A 297 29.82 -10.45 25.87
CA PRO A 297 29.57 -9.97 27.23
C PRO A 297 30.47 -8.77 27.57
N GLU A 298 29.89 -7.58 27.60
CA GLU A 298 30.52 -6.36 28.11
C GLU A 298 30.61 -6.42 29.63
N GLY A 299 31.60 -7.16 30.13
CA GLY A 299 31.78 -7.42 31.57
C GLY A 299 33.21 -7.79 31.97
N ALA A 300 34.21 -7.55 31.10
CA ALA A 300 35.62 -7.82 31.37
C ALA A 300 36.46 -6.55 31.22
N SER A 301 36.33 -5.65 32.20
CA SER A 301 37.28 -4.54 32.41
C SER A 301 38.67 -5.06 32.77
N ALA A 302 39.71 -4.29 32.47
CA ALA A 302 41.11 -4.73 32.66
C ALA A 302 41.59 -4.66 34.12
N ASP A 303 40.85 -3.97 35.00
CA ASP A 303 41.29 -3.61 36.35
C ASP A 303 40.72 -4.56 37.40
N GLY A 304 41.61 -5.31 38.07
CA GLY A 304 41.25 -6.34 39.02
C GLY A 304 41.29 -5.90 40.48
N GLU A 305 40.24 -5.24 40.97
CA GLU A 305 39.99 -5.04 42.41
C GLU A 305 38.58 -5.46 42.82
N LEU A 306 38.50 -6.44 43.74
CA LEU A 306 37.27 -6.85 44.42
C LEU A 306 37.21 -6.21 45.81
N SER A 307 36.70 -4.98 45.90
CA SER A 307 36.33 -4.36 47.17
C SER A 307 34.86 -4.67 47.52
N GLY A 308 34.61 -5.31 48.66
CA GLY A 308 33.25 -5.67 49.08
C GLY A 308 32.40 -4.46 49.48
N GLY A 309 31.40 -4.11 48.68
CA GLY A 309 30.40 -3.08 48.97
C GLY A 309 29.08 -3.41 48.28
N GLY A 310 27.98 -3.46 49.04
CA GLY A 310 26.70 -3.97 48.54
C GLY A 310 25.91 -2.98 47.68
N SER A 311 25.75 -3.28 46.40
CA SER A 311 24.70 -2.71 45.55
C SER A 311 24.06 -3.80 44.69
N LYS A 312 22.72 -3.89 44.70
CA LYS A 312 21.96 -4.84 43.86
C LYS A 312 21.60 -4.21 42.52
N THR A 313 22.60 -4.00 41.67
CA THR A 313 22.42 -3.75 40.23
C THR A 313 22.94 -4.94 39.46
N GLY A 314 22.04 -5.88 39.12
CA GLY A 314 22.39 -7.03 38.30
C GLY A 314 22.89 -6.59 36.92
N GLY A 315 23.92 -7.26 36.40
CA GLY A 315 24.36 -7.04 35.02
C GLY A 315 23.20 -7.29 34.06
N ALA A 316 23.00 -6.37 33.11
CA ALA A 316 21.93 -6.51 32.14
C ALA A 316 22.22 -7.69 31.20
N GLU A 317 21.49 -8.79 31.35
CA GLU A 317 21.46 -9.83 30.33
C GLU A 317 21.05 -9.19 28.98
N TYR A 318 21.69 -9.60 27.90
CA TYR A 318 21.22 -9.29 26.54
C TYR A 318 19.84 -9.93 26.36
N VAL A 319 18.77 -9.15 26.56
CA VAL A 319 17.38 -9.61 26.39
C VAL A 319 17.06 -9.73 24.90
N PRO A 320 16.99 -10.94 24.32
CA PRO A 320 16.80 -11.10 22.88
C PRO A 320 15.33 -10.84 22.54
N SER A 321 15.06 -10.24 21.39
CA SER A 321 13.74 -9.63 21.14
C SER A 321 12.59 -10.65 21.31
N PRO A 322 11.43 -10.23 21.85
CA PRO A 322 10.27 -11.10 21.93
C PRO A 322 9.58 -11.29 20.57
N GLN A 323 9.98 -10.56 19.52
CA GLN A 323 9.19 -10.41 18.30
C GLN A 323 8.99 -11.73 17.55
N VAL A 324 10.02 -12.58 17.43
CA VAL A 324 9.87 -13.90 16.80
C VAL A 324 8.89 -14.80 17.55
N VAL A 325 8.82 -14.69 18.88
CA VAL A 325 7.88 -15.46 19.72
C VAL A 325 6.46 -14.91 19.60
N ILE A 326 6.31 -13.59 19.52
CA ILE A 326 5.03 -12.92 19.23
C ILE A 326 4.52 -13.34 17.84
N ASP A 327 5.33 -13.18 16.81
CA ASP A 327 4.93 -13.45 15.42
C ASP A 327 4.62 -14.94 15.18
N THR A 328 5.34 -15.86 15.81
CA THR A 328 5.01 -17.30 15.75
C THR A 328 3.76 -17.67 16.55
N THR A 329 3.49 -17.00 17.67
CA THR A 329 2.22 -17.14 18.40
C THR A 329 1.04 -16.64 17.55
N VAL A 330 1.16 -15.46 16.93
CA VAL A 330 0.13 -14.92 16.04
C VAL A 330 -0.04 -15.81 14.80
N LEU A 331 1.04 -16.37 14.25
CA LEU A 331 0.99 -17.33 13.15
C LEU A 331 0.14 -18.55 13.53
N LEU A 332 0.38 -19.14 14.71
CA LEU A 332 -0.37 -20.28 15.23
C LEU A 332 -1.87 -19.94 15.43
N MET A 333 -2.18 -18.74 15.93
CA MET A 333 -3.56 -18.26 16.06
C MET A 333 -4.27 -18.05 14.71
N MET A 334 -3.57 -17.50 13.71
CA MET A 334 -4.11 -17.31 12.36
C MET A 334 -4.31 -18.64 11.63
N LEU A 335 -3.36 -19.58 11.77
CA LEU A 335 -3.48 -20.94 11.25
C LEU A 335 -4.70 -21.66 11.83
N ARG A 336 -4.93 -21.60 13.15
CA ARG A 336 -6.15 -22.14 13.79
C ARG A 336 -7.42 -21.66 13.08
N ARG A 337 -7.48 -20.37 12.74
CA ARG A 337 -8.68 -19.76 12.14
C ARG A 337 -8.86 -20.09 10.66
N VAL A 338 -7.78 -20.14 9.88
CA VAL A 338 -7.84 -20.55 8.46
C VAL A 338 -8.11 -22.05 8.32
N VAL A 339 -7.51 -22.88 9.18
CA VAL A 339 -7.82 -24.32 9.27
C VAL A 339 -9.29 -24.53 9.61
N GLY A 340 -9.86 -23.78 10.57
CA GLY A 340 -11.30 -23.86 10.88
C GLY A 340 -12.19 -23.66 9.66
N LEU A 341 -11.89 -22.66 8.82
CA LEU A 341 -12.64 -22.42 7.57
C LEU A 341 -12.44 -23.53 6.53
N SER A 342 -11.27 -24.18 6.51
CA SER A 342 -11.02 -25.36 5.68
C SER A 342 -11.82 -26.57 6.19
N VAL A 343 -11.94 -26.78 7.51
CA VAL A 343 -12.82 -27.79 8.10
C VAL A 343 -14.29 -27.53 7.75
N ASP A 344 -14.77 -26.28 7.86
CA ASP A 344 -16.12 -25.90 7.43
C ASP A 344 -16.36 -26.24 5.94
N ARG A 345 -15.38 -25.96 5.05
CA ARG A 345 -15.46 -26.30 3.63
C ARG A 345 -15.39 -27.81 3.36
N ILE A 346 -14.60 -28.56 4.13
CA ILE A 346 -14.54 -30.03 4.10
C ILE A 346 -15.91 -30.62 4.44
N CYS A 347 -16.61 -30.09 5.44
CA CYS A 347 -17.97 -30.51 5.79
C CYS A 347 -18.96 -30.27 4.63
N GLU A 348 -18.88 -29.13 3.92
CA GLU A 348 -19.71 -28.88 2.73
C GLU A 348 -19.35 -29.81 1.56
N LEU A 349 -18.07 -30.13 1.36
CA LEU A 349 -17.60 -31.08 0.33
C LEU A 349 -18.10 -32.50 0.59
N VAL A 350 -18.13 -32.96 1.85
CA VAL A 350 -18.64 -34.29 2.23
C VAL A 350 -20.15 -34.38 1.99
N LYS A 351 -20.94 -33.42 2.49
CA LYS A 351 -22.39 -33.35 2.21
C LYS A 351 -22.71 -33.36 0.70
N ALA A 352 -21.90 -32.66 -0.10
CA ALA A 352 -22.05 -32.60 -1.55
C ALA A 352 -21.63 -33.88 -2.29
N LEU A 353 -20.82 -34.74 -1.66
CA LEU A 353 -20.49 -36.10 -2.14
C LEU A 353 -21.57 -37.11 -1.75
N GLU A 354 -22.11 -37.03 -0.53
CA GLU A 354 -23.19 -37.89 -0.03
C GLU A 354 -24.51 -37.65 -0.77
N GLY A 355 -24.79 -36.40 -1.17
CA GLY A 355 -25.94 -36.03 -1.99
C GLY A 355 -25.86 -36.46 -3.48
N LEU A 356 -24.85 -37.24 -3.86
CA LEU A 356 -24.71 -37.84 -5.19
C LEU A 356 -24.87 -39.37 -5.09
N GLU A 357 -25.74 -39.94 -5.93
CA GLU A 357 -25.80 -41.39 -6.13
C GLU A 357 -24.51 -41.87 -6.82
N VAL A 358 -23.48 -42.19 -6.01
CA VAL A 358 -22.20 -42.71 -6.52
C VAL A 358 -22.39 -44.15 -6.99
N PRO A 359 -22.11 -44.48 -8.27
CA PRO A 359 -22.21 -45.86 -8.75
C PRO A 359 -21.21 -46.78 -8.03
N GLU A 360 -21.70 -47.94 -7.57
CA GLU A 360 -20.87 -48.95 -6.90
C GLU A 360 -19.68 -49.33 -7.81
N GLY A 361 -18.46 -49.15 -7.29
CA GLY A 361 -17.21 -49.42 -8.02
C GLY A 361 -16.29 -48.21 -8.22
N GLN A 362 -16.75 -46.97 -8.02
CA GLN A 362 -15.86 -45.80 -7.89
C GLN A 362 -15.92 -45.28 -6.45
N GLY A 363 -14.96 -45.72 -5.63
CA GLY A 363 -15.06 -45.61 -4.18
C GLY A 363 -15.25 -44.17 -3.67
N ALA A 364 -16.28 -43.96 -2.84
CA ALA A 364 -16.24 -42.95 -1.79
C ALA A 364 -15.14 -43.29 -0.76
N SER A 365 -14.86 -42.40 0.20
CA SER A 365 -14.11 -42.85 1.39
C SER A 365 -14.91 -43.97 2.05
N LYS A 366 -14.23 -45.04 2.50
CA LYS A 366 -14.88 -46.11 3.28
C LYS A 366 -15.49 -45.61 4.59
N ASP A 367 -15.09 -44.41 5.03
CA ASP A 367 -15.69 -43.66 6.12
C ASP A 367 -15.48 -42.15 5.85
N PRO A 368 -16.49 -41.40 5.35
CA PRO A 368 -16.40 -39.95 5.18
C PRO A 368 -16.33 -39.22 6.53
N ASP A 369 -17.12 -39.67 7.50
CA ASP A 369 -17.14 -39.16 8.87
C ASP A 369 -15.76 -39.26 9.54
N ALA A 370 -14.92 -40.24 9.20
CA ALA A 370 -13.59 -40.40 9.77
C ALA A 370 -12.64 -39.28 9.32
N LEU A 371 -12.78 -38.80 8.08
CA LEU A 371 -12.00 -37.66 7.59
C LEU A 371 -12.49 -36.36 8.26
N VAL A 372 -13.81 -36.20 8.41
CA VAL A 372 -14.41 -35.06 9.15
C VAL A 372 -13.98 -35.07 10.62
N ARG A 373 -14.03 -36.22 11.30
CA ARG A 373 -13.56 -36.41 12.69
C ARG A 373 -12.08 -36.09 12.81
N THR A 374 -11.23 -36.62 11.93
CA THR A 374 -9.78 -36.34 11.90
C THR A 374 -9.50 -34.84 11.74
N ALA A 375 -10.29 -34.14 10.90
CA ALA A 375 -10.15 -32.71 10.69
C ALA A 375 -10.57 -31.87 11.91
N HIS A 376 -11.61 -32.28 12.63
CA HIS A 376 -12.01 -31.66 13.89
C HIS A 376 -10.99 -31.94 15.02
N ASP A 377 -10.45 -33.16 15.12
CA ASP A 377 -9.41 -33.50 16.10
C ASP A 377 -8.13 -32.69 15.88
N ALA A 378 -7.76 -32.47 14.61
CA ALA A 378 -6.64 -31.61 14.23
C ALA A 378 -6.88 -30.15 14.61
N LEU A 379 -8.08 -29.62 14.32
CA LEU A 379 -8.48 -28.26 14.71
C LEU A 379 -8.53 -28.08 16.24
N ALA A 380 -8.97 -29.09 16.99
CA ALA A 380 -8.98 -29.08 18.45
C ALA A 380 -7.56 -29.03 19.03
N LYS A 381 -6.64 -29.89 18.55
CA LYS A 381 -5.22 -29.87 18.93
C LYS A 381 -4.57 -28.51 18.62
N LEU A 382 -4.85 -27.96 17.44
CA LEU A 382 -4.37 -26.64 17.01
C LEU A 382 -4.94 -25.50 17.88
N GLY A 383 -6.20 -25.65 18.34
CA GLY A 383 -6.81 -24.77 19.32
C GLY A 383 -6.10 -24.77 20.67
N VAL A 384 -5.86 -25.95 21.23
CA VAL A 384 -5.13 -26.13 22.51
C VAL A 384 -3.70 -25.59 22.40
N ALA A 385 -3.01 -25.79 21.27
CA ALA A 385 -1.67 -25.24 21.05
C ALA A 385 -1.68 -23.69 21.05
N ALA A 386 -2.60 -23.07 20.29
CA ALA A 386 -2.72 -21.62 20.23
C ALA A 386 -3.12 -20.98 21.57
N GLU A 387 -4.02 -21.62 22.32
CA GLU A 387 -4.48 -21.15 23.64
C GLU A 387 -3.37 -21.24 24.69
N ASN A 388 -2.58 -22.31 24.70
CA ASN A 388 -1.40 -22.43 25.57
C ASN A 388 -0.34 -21.37 25.26
N ALA A 389 -0.02 -21.14 23.97
CA ALA A 389 0.93 -20.11 23.57
C ALA A 389 0.46 -18.70 23.97
N SER A 390 -0.81 -18.37 23.69
CA SER A 390 -1.41 -17.08 24.07
C SER A 390 -1.44 -16.87 25.60
N THR A 391 -1.82 -17.88 26.37
CA THR A 391 -1.88 -17.80 27.84
C THR A 391 -0.49 -17.63 28.45
N THR A 392 0.50 -18.32 27.87
CA THR A 392 1.91 -18.19 28.26
C THR A 392 2.44 -16.78 28.02
N MET A 393 2.14 -16.18 26.87
CA MET A 393 2.54 -14.80 26.56
C MET A 393 1.83 -13.77 27.45
N ALA A 394 0.56 -13.99 27.81
CA ALA A 394 -0.18 -13.12 28.73
C ALA A 394 0.29 -13.24 30.20
N GLY A 395 0.78 -14.41 30.62
CA GLY A 395 1.26 -14.65 31.98
C GLY A 395 2.55 -13.89 32.34
N GLY A 396 3.42 -13.63 31.36
CA GLY A 396 4.74 -13.03 31.56
C GLY A 396 4.74 -11.57 32.05
N ASN A 397 3.58 -10.90 32.11
CA ASN A 397 3.44 -9.51 32.58
C ASN A 397 3.00 -9.37 34.05
N ARG A 398 2.89 -10.46 34.83
CA ARG A 398 2.55 -10.36 36.26
C ARG A 398 3.80 -10.15 37.12
N ALA A 399 3.75 -9.12 37.97
CA ALA A 399 4.85 -8.68 38.79
C ALA A 399 5.06 -9.56 40.04
N ASP A 400 5.77 -10.67 39.89
CA ASP A 400 6.42 -11.40 40.98
C ASP A 400 7.88 -11.67 40.59
N GLY A 401 8.81 -11.48 41.53
CA GLY A 401 10.26 -11.39 41.28
C GLY A 401 10.99 -12.70 40.94
N VAL A 402 10.32 -13.67 40.33
CA VAL A 402 10.89 -14.98 39.93
C VAL A 402 10.80 -15.13 38.42
N SER A 403 11.96 -15.08 37.76
CA SER A 403 12.07 -15.20 36.29
C SER A 403 11.67 -16.60 35.81
N SER A 404 10.37 -16.78 35.55
CA SER A 404 9.84 -17.96 34.85
C SER A 404 10.08 -17.78 33.35
N GLN A 405 11.13 -18.42 32.85
CA GLN A 405 11.58 -18.28 31.47
C GLN A 405 10.45 -18.58 30.47
N ILE A 406 10.16 -17.62 29.58
CA ILE A 406 9.20 -17.81 28.48
C ILE A 406 9.63 -19.04 27.67
N PRO A 407 8.75 -20.04 27.44
CA PRO A 407 9.08 -21.29 26.76
C PRO A 407 9.14 -21.10 25.23
N ARG A 408 10.09 -20.28 24.78
CA ARG A 408 10.26 -19.84 23.37
C ARG A 408 10.36 -21.03 22.41
N VAL A 409 11.08 -22.08 22.80
CA VAL A 409 11.24 -23.29 21.97
C VAL A 409 9.93 -24.06 21.87
N LYS A 410 9.16 -24.20 22.97
CA LYS A 410 7.85 -24.86 22.92
C LYS A 410 6.91 -24.15 21.94
N ILE A 411 6.82 -22.83 22.02
CA ILE A 411 5.98 -22.01 21.13
C ILE A 411 6.39 -22.20 19.66
N ALA A 412 7.70 -22.24 19.37
CA ALA A 412 8.20 -22.50 18.02
C ALA A 412 7.86 -23.92 17.52
N ARG A 413 7.95 -24.96 18.37
CA ARG A 413 7.54 -26.34 18.02
C ARG A 413 6.03 -26.47 17.82
N ASP A 414 5.23 -25.82 18.68
CA ASP A 414 3.77 -25.75 18.55
C ASP A 414 3.38 -25.07 17.21
N ALA A 415 4.07 -24.00 16.81
CA ALA A 415 3.88 -23.33 15.52
C ALA A 415 4.26 -24.23 14.33
N LEU A 416 5.42 -24.90 14.36
CA LEU A 416 5.86 -25.84 13.32
C LEU A 416 4.85 -26.99 13.14
N SER A 417 4.48 -27.64 14.24
CA SER A 417 3.45 -28.69 14.26
C SER A 417 2.09 -28.19 13.76
N GLY A 418 1.74 -26.93 14.07
CA GLY A 418 0.52 -26.28 13.58
C GLY A 418 0.49 -26.08 12.06
N VAL A 419 1.62 -25.69 11.45
CA VAL A 419 1.73 -25.58 9.98
C VAL A 419 1.65 -26.95 9.32
N GLN A 420 2.37 -27.94 9.84
CA GLN A 420 2.35 -29.32 9.33
C GLN A 420 0.95 -29.96 9.44
N THR A 421 0.23 -29.67 10.52
CA THR A 421 -1.18 -30.05 10.71
C THR A 421 -2.07 -29.37 9.66
N ALA A 422 -1.91 -28.05 9.47
CA ALA A 422 -2.68 -27.29 8.49
C ALA A 422 -2.48 -27.83 7.06
N ARG A 423 -1.24 -28.15 6.66
CA ARG A 423 -0.91 -28.82 5.38
C ARG A 423 -1.72 -30.10 5.16
N GLY A 424 -1.86 -30.94 6.20
CA GLY A 424 -2.68 -32.15 6.14
C GLY A 424 -4.17 -31.88 5.90
N ILE A 425 -4.72 -30.79 6.46
CA ILE A 425 -6.11 -30.37 6.25
C ILE A 425 -6.32 -29.83 4.83
N PHE A 426 -5.43 -29.00 4.30
CA PHE A 426 -5.54 -28.53 2.92
C PHE A 426 -5.34 -29.66 1.89
N ALA A 427 -4.54 -30.68 2.20
CA ALA A 427 -4.47 -31.91 1.41
C ALA A 427 -5.83 -32.65 1.37
N ALA A 428 -6.53 -32.74 2.51
CA ALA A 428 -7.86 -33.32 2.60
C ALA A 428 -8.93 -32.49 1.84
N GLU A 429 -8.85 -31.16 1.92
CA GLU A 429 -9.75 -30.26 1.18
C GLU A 429 -9.54 -30.43 -0.34
N ALA A 430 -8.30 -30.37 -0.82
CA ALA A 430 -7.96 -30.55 -2.23
C ALA A 430 -8.36 -31.94 -2.77
N PHE A 431 -8.17 -32.99 -1.95
CA PHE A 431 -8.59 -34.36 -2.24
C PHE A 431 -10.11 -34.44 -2.48
N LEU A 432 -10.92 -33.93 -1.53
CA LEU A 432 -12.37 -33.97 -1.61
C LEU A 432 -12.91 -33.09 -2.75
N ALA A 433 -12.33 -31.90 -2.97
CA ALA A 433 -12.69 -31.03 -4.08
C ALA A 433 -12.43 -31.68 -5.45
N GLY A 434 -11.26 -32.30 -5.63
CA GLY A 434 -10.92 -33.06 -6.83
C GLY A 434 -11.85 -34.26 -7.05
N LYS A 435 -12.19 -34.98 -5.98
CA LYS A 435 -13.12 -36.13 -5.99
C LYS A 435 -14.55 -35.73 -6.39
N LEU A 436 -15.06 -34.63 -5.84
CA LEU A 436 -16.39 -34.09 -6.16
C LEU A 436 -16.47 -33.56 -7.60
N LEU A 437 -15.41 -32.90 -8.11
CA LEU A 437 -15.32 -32.50 -9.51
C LEU A 437 -15.33 -33.70 -10.45
N LYS A 438 -14.55 -34.75 -10.14
CA LYS A 438 -14.50 -36.00 -10.92
C LYS A 438 -15.86 -36.72 -10.95
N ALA A 439 -16.60 -36.74 -9.84
CA ALA A 439 -17.96 -37.27 -9.78
C ALA A 439 -18.96 -36.46 -10.63
N LYS A 440 -18.82 -35.12 -10.66
CA LYS A 440 -19.62 -34.26 -11.54
C LYS A 440 -19.30 -34.48 -13.02
N GLU A 441 -18.02 -34.65 -13.36
CA GLU A 441 -17.54 -34.95 -14.72
C GLU A 441 -18.14 -36.28 -15.24
N THR A 442 -18.13 -37.35 -14.44
CA THR A 442 -18.71 -38.66 -14.85
C THR A 442 -20.23 -38.62 -14.94
N ALA A 443 -20.93 -37.96 -14.00
CA ALA A 443 -22.39 -37.80 -14.04
C ALA A 443 -22.88 -36.99 -15.26
N LEU A 444 -22.07 -36.03 -15.73
CA LEU A 444 -22.33 -35.29 -16.96
C LEU A 444 -22.06 -36.14 -18.21
N ALA A 445 -21.00 -36.95 -18.22
CA ALA A 445 -20.70 -37.87 -19.33
C ALA A 445 -21.80 -38.94 -19.52
N GLY A 446 -22.28 -39.53 -18.42
CA GLY A 446 -23.34 -40.55 -18.44
C GLY A 446 -24.65 -40.06 -19.10
N LYS A 447 -25.02 -38.80 -18.87
CA LYS A 447 -26.20 -38.17 -19.49
C LYS A 447 -26.10 -37.94 -21.00
N VAL A 448 -24.92 -38.09 -21.60
CA VAL A 448 -24.69 -37.97 -23.05
C VAL A 448 -24.72 -39.33 -23.77
N GLY A 449 -24.41 -40.44 -23.08
CA GLY A 449 -24.35 -41.78 -23.68
C GLY A 449 -25.71 -42.47 -23.90
N GLY A 450 -26.77 -41.99 -23.25
CA GLY A 450 -28.07 -42.70 -23.11
C GLY A 450 -28.99 -42.78 -24.35
N LYS A 451 -28.46 -42.87 -25.59
CA LYS A 451 -29.25 -43.16 -26.80
C LYS A 451 -28.46 -43.96 -27.85
N GLY A 452 -28.50 -45.29 -27.78
CA GLY A 452 -27.97 -46.17 -28.82
C GLY A 452 -28.07 -47.64 -28.43
N GLY A 453 -29.22 -48.29 -28.69
CA GLY A 453 -29.42 -49.69 -28.29
C GLY A 453 -30.82 -50.24 -28.55
N LYS A 454 -31.18 -50.48 -29.81
CA LYS A 454 -32.09 -51.57 -30.17
C LYS A 454 -31.85 -52.03 -31.61
N GLU A 455 -31.77 -53.34 -31.79
CA GLU A 455 -31.33 -53.98 -33.03
C GLU A 455 -32.46 -54.13 -34.07
N ILE A 456 -32.10 -54.57 -35.28
CA ILE A 456 -32.99 -54.61 -36.45
C ILE A 456 -33.45 -56.04 -36.73
N GLY A 457 -34.77 -56.27 -36.75
CA GLY A 457 -35.40 -57.47 -37.32
C GLY A 457 -36.79 -57.76 -36.75
N GLY A 458 -37.84 -58.01 -37.54
CA GLY A 458 -37.96 -57.79 -38.99
C GLY A 458 -39.21 -58.41 -39.65
N LYS A 459 -39.82 -57.67 -40.58
CA LYS A 459 -40.87 -58.04 -41.56
C LYS A 459 -42.32 -58.30 -41.06
N GLY A 460 -43.27 -57.82 -41.89
CA GLY A 460 -44.69 -58.19 -41.93
C GLY A 460 -45.62 -57.40 -40.98
N GLU A 461 -46.83 -56.97 -41.35
CA GLU A 461 -47.53 -56.89 -42.66
C GLU A 461 -48.56 -55.74 -42.61
N GLY A 462 -49.17 -55.36 -43.76
CA GLY A 462 -50.44 -54.62 -43.79
C GLY A 462 -50.38 -53.08 -43.98
N PRO A 463 -51.27 -52.46 -44.79
CA PRO A 463 -51.25 -51.01 -45.07
C PRO A 463 -52.57 -50.27 -44.72
N LYS A 464 -52.65 -48.97 -45.11
CA LYS A 464 -53.84 -48.07 -45.10
C LYS A 464 -54.27 -47.54 -43.72
N GLU A 465 -54.94 -46.39 -43.57
CA GLU A 465 -55.21 -45.22 -44.44
C GLU A 465 -55.51 -43.97 -43.56
N THR A 466 -55.23 -42.76 -44.05
CA THR A 466 -55.80 -41.49 -43.51
C THR A 466 -57.26 -41.33 -43.98
N PRO A 467 -58.20 -40.62 -43.28
CA PRO A 467 -57.97 -39.27 -42.70
C PRO A 467 -58.91 -38.74 -41.56
N LYS A 468 -58.65 -37.48 -41.13
CA LYS A 468 -59.59 -36.39 -40.71
C LYS A 468 -60.42 -36.41 -39.39
N ASN A 469 -60.46 -35.18 -38.81
CA ASN A 469 -61.56 -34.44 -38.14
C ASN A 469 -62.04 -34.70 -36.68
N GLU A 470 -62.10 -33.57 -35.94
CA GLU A 470 -63.16 -33.12 -34.99
C GLU A 470 -63.33 -33.89 -33.65
N ALA A 471 -63.94 -33.37 -32.57
CA ALA A 471 -64.76 -32.14 -32.36
C ALA A 471 -64.63 -31.52 -30.92
N ALA A 472 -65.28 -30.36 -30.72
CA ALA A 472 -65.89 -29.72 -29.52
C ALA A 472 -65.30 -29.89 -28.07
N LYS A 473 -65.32 -28.92 -27.12
CA LYS A 473 -66.12 -27.71 -26.72
C LYS A 473 -67.14 -27.90 -25.57
N ALA A 474 -67.37 -26.79 -24.84
CA ALA A 474 -68.36 -26.54 -23.76
C ALA A 474 -68.00 -27.11 -22.37
N ASN A 475 -68.32 -26.50 -21.21
CA ASN A 475 -68.85 -25.16 -20.85
C ASN A 475 -68.51 -24.87 -19.36
N SER A 476 -68.71 -23.71 -18.70
CA SER A 476 -69.40 -22.43 -19.00
C SER A 476 -68.77 -21.23 -18.26
N ASN A 477 -69.19 -20.00 -18.61
CA ASN A 477 -68.90 -18.73 -17.89
C ASN A 477 -69.89 -18.49 -16.70
N ASP A 478 -70.23 -17.30 -16.15
CA ASP A 478 -70.07 -15.82 -16.39
C ASP A 478 -70.37 -15.10 -15.04
N GLU A 479 -70.17 -13.81 -14.70
CA GLU A 479 -69.43 -12.60 -15.19
C GLU A 479 -69.62 -11.52 -14.09
N LYS A 480 -68.65 -10.62 -13.79
CA LYS A 480 -68.88 -9.14 -13.56
C LYS A 480 -67.71 -8.25 -13.05
N LYS A 481 -67.47 -7.20 -13.87
CA LYS A 481 -67.26 -5.76 -13.55
C LYS A 481 -66.00 -5.20 -12.83
N GLN A 482 -65.53 -4.10 -13.41
CA GLN A 482 -64.65 -3.03 -12.90
C GLN A 482 -65.53 -1.88 -12.27
N PRO A 483 -65.09 -0.60 -12.00
CA PRO A 483 -63.74 0.01 -12.06
C PRO A 483 -63.37 1.05 -10.95
N LYS A 484 -62.10 1.49 -10.97
CA LYS A 484 -61.59 2.90 -10.82
C LYS A 484 -61.55 3.69 -9.48
N ASP A 485 -60.57 4.62 -9.48
CA ASP A 485 -60.51 6.00 -8.96
C ASP A 485 -59.89 6.41 -7.58
N THR A 486 -58.80 7.20 -7.70
CA THR A 486 -58.35 8.42 -6.97
C THR A 486 -58.03 8.48 -5.45
N LYS A 487 -56.82 9.01 -5.17
CA LYS A 487 -56.40 9.98 -4.11
C LYS A 487 -57.05 9.92 -2.71
N LYS A 488 -56.22 9.72 -1.66
CA LYS A 488 -55.93 10.75 -0.62
C LYS A 488 -54.85 10.34 0.41
N SER A 489 -54.26 11.38 1.02
CA SER A 489 -53.64 11.45 2.36
C SER A 489 -54.46 12.49 3.17
N PRO A 490 -54.22 12.78 4.49
CA PRO A 490 -53.11 12.39 5.37
C PRO A 490 -53.55 11.95 6.81
N GLU A 491 -52.58 11.83 7.74
CA GLU A 491 -52.69 11.96 9.23
C GLU A 491 -53.58 10.96 10.01
N SER A 492 -53.37 10.65 11.30
CA SER A 492 -52.23 10.81 12.25
C SER A 492 -52.47 9.90 13.49
N ALA A 493 -51.46 9.75 14.37
CA ALA A 493 -51.52 9.15 15.73
C ALA A 493 -51.87 7.63 15.84
N GLU A 494 -51.52 6.89 16.91
CA GLU A 494 -50.37 6.90 17.84
C GLU A 494 -50.35 5.55 18.64
N ASN A 495 -49.25 5.25 19.36
CA ASN A 495 -49.10 4.27 20.46
C ASN A 495 -49.09 2.74 20.17
N GLY A 496 -48.08 2.05 20.74
CA GLY A 496 -48.25 0.69 21.30
C GLY A 496 -47.24 -0.41 20.94
N ALA A 497 -46.17 -0.56 21.76
CA ALA A 497 -45.80 -1.77 22.53
C ALA A 497 -45.82 -3.21 21.88
N VAL A 498 -44.95 -4.19 22.17
CA VAL A 498 -43.82 -4.36 23.12
C VAL A 498 -43.06 -5.70 22.88
N LYS A 499 -41.79 -5.84 23.33
CA LYS A 499 -40.97 -7.09 23.46
C LYS A 499 -40.53 -7.80 22.14
N THR A 500 -39.47 -8.62 22.06
CA THR A 500 -38.63 -9.32 23.09
C THR A 500 -37.16 -9.50 22.63
N THR A 501 -36.21 -9.59 23.58
CA THR A 501 -34.90 -10.32 23.63
C THR A 501 -34.19 -10.79 22.32
N GLY A 502 -32.86 -10.72 22.15
CA GLY A 502 -31.76 -10.33 23.04
C GLY A 502 -30.85 -11.49 23.48
N ILE A 503 -29.63 -11.59 22.93
CA ILE A 503 -28.45 -12.36 23.41
C ILE A 503 -27.19 -11.52 23.11
N GLU A 504 -26.15 -11.67 23.93
CA GLU A 504 -25.04 -10.72 24.08
C GLU A 504 -23.76 -11.12 23.33
N SER A 505 -22.81 -10.18 23.23
CA SER A 505 -21.41 -10.44 22.87
C SER A 505 -20.46 -9.61 23.77
N GLY A 506 -20.02 -10.20 24.88
CA GLY A 506 -19.15 -9.53 25.85
C GLY A 506 -17.67 -9.58 25.47
N VAL A 507 -16.96 -8.46 25.67
CA VAL A 507 -15.50 -8.41 25.81
C VAL A 507 -15.21 -7.61 27.08
N ALA A 508 -14.54 -8.22 28.06
CA ALA A 508 -14.32 -7.62 29.37
C ALA A 508 -13.08 -6.70 29.38
N ALA A 509 -13.24 -5.49 29.92
CA ALA A 509 -12.13 -4.64 30.32
C ALA A 509 -11.67 -4.99 31.75
N VAL A 510 -10.40 -4.72 32.06
CA VAL A 510 -9.84 -4.71 33.42
C VAL A 510 -9.39 -3.28 33.72
N SER A 511 -9.53 -2.84 34.97
CA SER A 511 -9.48 -1.42 35.36
C SER A 511 -8.89 -1.23 36.77
N LEU A 512 -8.72 0.05 37.17
CA LEU A 512 -8.24 0.57 38.47
C LEU A 512 -6.71 0.47 38.69
N ASP A 513 -6.04 1.38 39.43
CA ASP A 513 -6.54 2.48 40.30
C ASP A 513 -5.59 3.72 40.33
N GLY A 514 -5.94 4.77 41.10
CA GLY A 514 -5.30 6.13 41.14
C GLY A 514 -3.99 6.29 41.97
N PRO A 515 -3.69 7.46 42.62
CA PRO A 515 -4.57 8.63 42.90
C PRO A 515 -3.97 10.08 42.85
N THR A 516 -4.87 11.07 42.72
CA THR A 516 -4.88 12.47 43.29
C THR A 516 -3.62 13.37 43.42
N GLY A 517 -3.71 14.63 42.95
CA GLY A 517 -2.80 15.75 43.33
C GLY A 517 -3.37 17.16 43.01
N LYS A 518 -3.58 18.01 44.02
CA LYS A 518 -4.34 19.30 43.96
C LYS A 518 -3.49 20.57 43.71
N ALA A 519 -4.05 21.51 42.93
CA ALA A 519 -4.10 22.98 43.15
C ALA A 519 -2.77 23.82 43.13
N ASP A 520 -2.75 25.17 43.06
CA ASP A 520 -3.84 26.17 43.01
C ASP A 520 -3.48 27.51 42.29
N LYS A 521 -4.45 28.09 41.54
CA LYS A 521 -4.83 29.52 41.32
C LYS A 521 -3.83 30.69 41.08
N LYS A 522 -4.36 31.65 40.28
CA LYS A 522 -4.11 33.13 40.13
C LYS A 522 -2.94 33.57 39.21
N ALA A 523 -3.13 34.38 38.15
CA ALA A 523 -3.73 35.75 37.96
C ALA A 523 -2.68 36.89 38.14
N VAL A 524 -2.73 38.10 37.54
CA VAL A 524 -3.77 38.83 36.76
C VAL A 524 -3.14 40.06 36.03
N GLN A 525 -3.70 40.54 34.89
CA GLN A 525 -3.56 41.91 34.28
C GLN A 525 -2.10 42.41 33.96
N GLU A 526 -1.79 43.48 33.19
CA GLU A 526 -2.48 44.31 32.16
C GLU A 526 -1.45 45.15 31.37
N THR A 527 -1.81 45.65 30.16
CA THR A 527 -1.33 46.92 29.52
C THR A 527 0.20 47.12 29.31
N ASP A 528 0.72 48.10 28.55
CA ASP A 528 0.22 48.88 27.40
C ASP A 528 1.44 49.37 26.58
N GLY A 529 1.22 50.07 25.46
CA GLY A 529 2.08 51.22 25.15
C GLY A 529 3.10 51.08 24.01
N GLN A 530 2.58 51.10 22.78
CA GLN A 530 2.95 52.03 21.69
C GLN A 530 4.44 52.28 21.29
N ALA A 531 4.63 52.29 19.97
CA ALA A 531 5.79 52.79 19.21
C ALA A 531 5.81 54.36 19.20
N PRO A 532 6.55 55.10 18.32
CA PRO A 532 7.45 54.68 17.22
C PRO A 532 8.75 55.51 17.08
N SER A 533 9.52 55.29 16.00
CA SER A 533 9.75 56.29 14.92
C SER A 533 11.10 56.17 14.18
N THR A 534 11.07 56.35 12.85
CA THR A 534 12.16 56.88 11.98
C THR A 534 13.53 56.14 11.92
N SER A 535 14.35 56.23 10.86
CA SER A 535 14.23 56.71 9.46
C SER A 535 15.49 56.31 8.69
N GLY A 536 15.49 56.32 7.35
CA GLY A 536 16.73 56.49 6.57
C GLY A 536 16.93 55.55 5.37
N ALA A 537 16.75 56.11 4.18
CA ALA A 537 17.47 55.76 2.93
C ALA A 537 18.42 56.98 2.62
N PRO A 538 19.22 57.06 1.52
CA PRO A 538 19.22 56.27 0.29
C PRO A 538 20.65 55.98 -0.28
N GLU A 539 20.82 56.07 -1.62
CA GLU A 539 22.06 55.95 -2.45
C GLU A 539 22.60 54.51 -2.62
N ALA A 540 22.70 53.87 -3.80
CA ALA A 540 22.57 54.19 -5.24
C ALA A 540 23.79 54.78 -5.97
N ASN A 541 24.42 53.98 -6.87
CA ASN A 541 24.87 54.45 -8.20
C ASN A 541 25.32 53.33 -9.18
N THR A 542 25.13 53.56 -10.48
CA THR A 542 25.89 53.08 -11.70
C THR A 542 26.37 51.61 -11.87
N ALA A 543 26.66 51.09 -13.08
CA ALA A 543 26.20 51.36 -14.45
C ALA A 543 26.74 50.27 -15.42
N ASP A 544 25.94 49.97 -16.45
CA ASP A 544 26.21 49.58 -17.86
C ASP A 544 27.55 48.90 -18.31
N GLY A 545 27.46 48.05 -19.35
CA GLY A 545 28.61 47.43 -20.03
C GLY A 545 28.26 46.19 -20.87
N ARG A 546 28.62 46.18 -22.18
CA ARG A 546 28.16 45.18 -23.17
C ARG A 546 29.32 44.51 -23.95
N ARG A 547 29.12 43.23 -24.30
CA ARG A 547 29.77 42.40 -25.37
C ARG A 547 31.04 41.58 -25.05
N GLN A 548 31.18 40.51 -25.84
CA GLN A 548 32.27 39.51 -25.97
C GLN A 548 33.12 39.81 -27.26
N PRO A 549 33.98 38.94 -27.86
CA PRO A 549 34.51 37.60 -27.48
C PRO A 549 36.03 37.34 -27.79
N LYS A 550 36.47 36.05 -27.68
CA LYS A 550 37.70 35.41 -28.24
C LYS A 550 39.06 35.69 -27.54
N GLU A 551 40.11 34.86 -27.56
CA GLU A 551 40.40 33.44 -27.96
C GLU A 551 41.75 32.98 -27.32
N GLY A 552 42.27 31.73 -27.42
CA GLY A 552 41.83 30.48 -28.07
C GLY A 552 42.96 29.41 -28.20
N SER A 553 42.65 28.22 -28.77
CA SER A 553 43.55 27.04 -28.98
C SER A 553 44.01 26.31 -27.70
N ALA A 554 44.60 25.10 -27.68
CA ALA A 554 44.99 24.05 -28.67
C ALA A 554 44.85 22.64 -27.99
N ASP A 555 45.28 21.44 -28.43
CA ASP A 555 45.97 20.84 -29.60
C ASP A 555 45.56 19.32 -29.64
N GLY A 556 45.54 18.52 -30.72
CA GLY A 556 45.81 18.77 -32.15
C GLY A 556 45.98 17.51 -33.04
N LYS A 557 46.38 16.33 -32.50
CA LYS A 557 46.90 15.22 -33.34
C LYS A 557 45.88 14.22 -33.95
N GLN A 558 45.71 14.33 -35.28
CA GLN A 558 45.80 13.31 -36.38
C GLN A 558 45.35 11.84 -36.14
N LYS A 559 44.77 11.06 -37.09
CA LYS A 559 44.51 11.10 -38.57
C LYS A 559 43.48 9.96 -38.90
N SER A 560 42.98 9.59 -40.11
CA SER A 560 42.93 10.09 -41.51
C SER A 560 41.97 9.25 -42.39
N GLU A 561 41.36 9.86 -43.42
CA GLU A 561 40.91 9.25 -44.72
C GLU A 561 39.84 8.11 -44.72
N GLY A 562 39.01 7.90 -45.77
CA GLY A 562 38.70 8.71 -46.97
C GLY A 562 38.42 7.89 -48.25
N GLY A 563 37.21 7.95 -48.85
CA GLY A 563 36.96 7.33 -50.18
C GLY A 563 35.51 7.32 -50.70
N ARG A 564 35.32 7.33 -52.04
CA ARG A 564 34.03 7.23 -52.78
C ARG A 564 34.17 6.22 -53.93
N GLY A 565 33.08 5.55 -54.35
CA GLY A 565 33.05 4.67 -55.55
C GLY A 565 31.64 4.38 -56.08
N LYS A 566 31.49 3.98 -57.36
CA LYS A 566 30.20 3.72 -58.05
C LYS A 566 30.23 2.45 -58.93
N GLY A 567 29.16 1.65 -58.91
CA GLY A 567 28.37 1.39 -60.14
C GLY A 567 28.40 0.03 -60.89
N ARG A 568 27.20 -0.57 -60.99
CA ARG A 568 26.57 -1.28 -62.15
C ARG A 568 26.93 -2.74 -62.56
N ALA A 569 25.88 -3.38 -63.11
CA ALA A 569 25.81 -4.56 -64.03
C ALA A 569 26.06 -5.97 -63.44
N ALA A 570 25.45 -7.08 -63.94
CA ALA A 570 24.22 -7.29 -64.75
C ALA A 570 23.73 -8.78 -64.69
N LYS A 571 22.57 -9.07 -65.31
CA LYS A 571 21.87 -10.39 -65.43
C LYS A 571 22.67 -11.49 -66.16
N PRO A 572 22.35 -12.79 -65.94
CA PRO A 572 21.51 -13.52 -66.92
C PRO A 572 20.31 -14.29 -66.28
N GLU A 573 19.67 -15.20 -67.02
CA GLU A 573 18.34 -15.80 -66.75
C GLU A 573 18.31 -17.33 -67.02
N GLY A 574 17.30 -18.06 -66.47
CA GLY A 574 16.79 -19.30 -67.07
C GLY A 574 16.57 -20.54 -66.16
N GLY A 575 15.28 -20.89 -65.91
CA GLY A 575 14.79 -22.24 -65.52
C GLY A 575 15.17 -22.80 -64.12
N SER A 576 14.45 -23.78 -63.55
CA SER A 576 13.07 -24.25 -63.80
C SER A 576 12.56 -25.16 -62.66
N GLU A 577 11.35 -24.86 -62.16
CA GLU A 577 10.42 -25.72 -61.38
C GLU A 577 10.77 -26.26 -59.96
N GLN A 578 9.68 -26.54 -59.22
CA GLN A 578 9.51 -27.26 -57.94
C GLN A 578 10.25 -26.77 -56.68
N GLY A 579 9.49 -26.10 -55.79
CA GLY A 579 9.89 -25.78 -54.41
C GLY A 579 8.92 -24.79 -53.75
N GLY A 580 7.90 -25.27 -53.02
CA GLY A 580 6.80 -24.44 -52.51
C GLY A 580 6.63 -24.44 -50.99
N ALA A 581 6.21 -23.29 -50.45
CA ALA A 581 5.96 -22.99 -49.02
C ALA A 581 7.22 -23.00 -48.10
N GLU A 582 7.25 -22.33 -46.94
CA GLU A 582 6.22 -21.56 -46.23
C GLU A 582 6.66 -20.11 -45.90
N ARG A 583 5.69 -19.19 -45.79
CA ARG A 583 5.76 -18.04 -44.85
C ARG A 583 4.40 -17.84 -44.19
N GLY A 584 4.25 -18.27 -42.93
CA GLY A 584 2.95 -18.23 -42.24
C GLY A 584 3.01 -18.44 -40.73
N ARG A 585 3.48 -17.43 -39.97
CA ARG A 585 3.34 -17.39 -38.50
C ARG A 585 2.75 -16.03 -38.08
N GLY A 586 1.83 -16.04 -37.12
CA GLY A 586 1.11 -14.82 -36.67
C GLY A 586 -0.42 -14.94 -36.51
N ARG A 587 -1.05 -16.08 -36.82
CA ARG A 587 -2.51 -16.32 -36.66
C ARG A 587 -2.90 -17.56 -35.83
N GLY A 588 -1.94 -18.18 -35.13
CA GLY A 588 -2.16 -19.40 -34.34
C GLY A 588 -2.96 -19.18 -33.07
N GLY A 589 -2.49 -18.30 -32.17
CA GLY A 589 -3.06 -18.12 -30.83
C GLY A 589 -4.55 -17.76 -30.82
N ALA A 590 -4.96 -16.76 -31.60
CA ALA A 590 -6.37 -16.33 -31.67
C ALA A 590 -7.31 -17.45 -32.17
N LYS A 591 -6.86 -18.30 -33.11
CA LYS A 591 -7.65 -19.46 -33.57
C LYS A 591 -7.63 -20.62 -32.58
N ALA A 592 -6.65 -20.71 -31.69
CA ALA A 592 -6.65 -21.68 -30.60
C ALA A 592 -7.65 -21.28 -29.51
N SER A 593 -7.68 -20.01 -29.09
CA SER A 593 -8.70 -19.50 -28.16
C SER A 593 -10.11 -19.57 -28.75
N GLU A 594 -10.29 -19.20 -30.02
CA GLU A 594 -11.59 -19.32 -30.71
C GLU A 594 -12.03 -20.78 -30.86
N LYS A 595 -11.10 -21.74 -31.03
CA LYS A 595 -11.41 -23.18 -30.99
C LYS A 595 -11.83 -23.63 -29.60
N ALA A 596 -11.17 -23.18 -28.53
CA ALA A 596 -11.54 -23.51 -27.16
C ALA A 596 -12.93 -22.97 -26.81
N GLU A 597 -13.21 -21.72 -27.18
CA GLU A 597 -14.51 -21.06 -26.99
C GLU A 597 -15.64 -21.71 -27.82
N LYS A 598 -15.34 -22.16 -29.05
CA LYS A 598 -16.27 -22.98 -29.86
C LYS A 598 -16.41 -24.42 -29.33
N LYS A 599 -15.46 -24.94 -28.54
CA LYS A 599 -15.59 -26.22 -27.82
C LYS A 599 -16.47 -26.05 -26.56
N ALA A 600 -16.31 -24.96 -25.82
CA ALA A 600 -17.15 -24.62 -24.66
C ALA A 600 -18.63 -24.45 -25.04
N LYS A 601 -18.92 -23.89 -26.23
CA LYS A 601 -20.30 -23.85 -26.78
C LYS A 601 -20.93 -25.21 -27.09
N LYS A 602 -20.24 -26.34 -26.87
CA LYS A 602 -20.81 -27.70 -26.81
C LYS A 602 -21.00 -28.21 -25.36
N GLY A 603 -21.37 -27.33 -24.43
CA GLY A 603 -21.90 -27.73 -23.10
C GLY A 603 -20.89 -28.44 -22.18
N GLY A 604 -19.59 -28.29 -22.44
CA GLY A 604 -18.55 -28.84 -21.59
C GLY A 604 -18.33 -27.97 -20.35
N VAL A 605 -18.10 -28.61 -19.20
CA VAL A 605 -17.60 -27.94 -18.00
C VAL A 605 -16.20 -27.39 -18.28
N ALA A 606 -16.01 -26.12 -17.93
CA ALA A 606 -14.72 -25.45 -17.88
C ALA A 606 -14.46 -24.97 -16.45
N LEU A 607 -13.28 -25.33 -15.93
CA LEU A 607 -12.73 -24.82 -14.68
C LEU A 607 -12.05 -23.46 -14.90
N GLY A 608 -11.82 -22.72 -13.82
CA GLY A 608 -10.92 -21.57 -13.82
C GLY A 608 -9.48 -21.96 -14.23
N LYS A 609 -8.71 -21.03 -14.80
CA LYS A 609 -7.35 -21.35 -15.28
C LYS A 609 -6.41 -21.81 -14.15
N GLY A 610 -6.49 -21.18 -12.99
CA GLY A 610 -5.60 -21.47 -11.86
C GLY A 610 -5.98 -22.78 -11.16
N THR A 611 -7.28 -23.00 -10.97
CA THR A 611 -7.85 -24.20 -10.35
C THR A 611 -7.69 -25.44 -11.23
N ALA A 612 -7.73 -25.30 -12.56
CA ALA A 612 -7.43 -26.40 -13.48
C ALA A 612 -6.02 -26.99 -13.26
N LEU A 613 -5.03 -26.18 -12.87
CA LEU A 613 -3.67 -26.63 -12.56
C LEU A 613 -3.62 -27.44 -11.25
N VAL A 614 -4.40 -27.02 -10.24
CA VAL A 614 -4.55 -27.77 -8.98
C VAL A 614 -5.28 -29.09 -9.23
N LYS A 615 -6.31 -29.10 -10.09
CA LYS A 615 -7.01 -30.33 -10.52
C LYS A 615 -6.08 -31.28 -11.28
N GLU A 616 -5.24 -30.78 -12.21
CA GLU A 616 -4.21 -31.56 -12.91
C GLU A 616 -3.23 -32.24 -11.92
N PHE A 617 -2.74 -31.49 -10.93
CA PHE A 617 -1.87 -32.01 -9.87
C PHE A 617 -2.56 -33.08 -9.01
N VAL A 618 -3.79 -32.82 -8.55
CA VAL A 618 -4.58 -33.75 -7.73
C VAL A 618 -4.91 -35.03 -8.51
N ASP A 619 -5.36 -34.92 -9.77
CA ASP A 619 -5.58 -36.06 -10.66
C ASP A 619 -4.29 -36.86 -10.91
N GLY A 620 -3.14 -36.18 -10.99
CA GLY A 620 -1.81 -36.79 -11.09
C GLY A 620 -1.37 -37.58 -9.86
N VAL A 621 -1.89 -37.28 -8.66
CA VAL A 621 -1.72 -38.14 -7.47
C VAL A 621 -2.73 -39.30 -7.49
N PHE A 622 -4.01 -39.03 -7.80
CA PHE A 622 -5.03 -40.07 -7.97
C PHE A 622 -4.64 -41.16 -8.98
N ALA A 623 -3.90 -40.81 -10.03
CA ALA A 623 -3.44 -41.74 -11.06
C ALA A 623 -2.25 -42.63 -10.62
N ARG A 624 -1.51 -42.23 -9.57
CA ARG A 624 -0.34 -42.98 -9.04
C ARG A 624 -0.75 -44.01 -7.99
N GLU A 625 -1.52 -43.60 -7.00
CA GLU A 625 -1.78 -44.38 -5.78
C GLU A 625 -2.92 -45.43 -5.90
N GLY A 626 -3.19 -45.93 -7.12
CA GLY A 626 -4.08 -47.07 -7.37
C GLY A 626 -5.57 -46.92 -7.02
N GLY A 627 -5.98 -45.81 -6.40
CA GLY A 627 -7.35 -45.55 -5.98
C GLY A 627 -7.68 -45.87 -4.52
N GLU A 628 -6.70 -46.17 -3.65
CA GLU A 628 -6.97 -46.22 -2.21
C GLU A 628 -6.93 -44.81 -1.60
N ASP A 629 -8.10 -44.31 -1.16
CA ASP A 629 -8.28 -42.98 -0.56
C ASP A 629 -7.21 -42.61 0.48
N ARG A 630 -6.81 -43.56 1.34
CA ARG A 630 -5.79 -43.34 2.38
C ARG A 630 -4.39 -43.15 1.81
N ALA A 631 -4.05 -43.86 0.73
CA ALA A 631 -2.78 -43.72 0.03
C ALA A 631 -2.74 -42.38 -0.74
N VAL A 632 -3.81 -42.05 -1.48
CA VAL A 632 -3.92 -40.75 -2.18
C VAL A 632 -3.81 -39.57 -1.21
N LEU A 633 -4.46 -39.64 -0.04
CA LEU A 633 -4.39 -38.58 0.98
C LEU A 633 -2.97 -38.43 1.56
N ALA A 634 -2.28 -39.54 1.85
CA ALA A 634 -0.90 -39.51 2.31
C ALA A 634 0.04 -38.95 1.23
N ALA A 635 -0.11 -39.39 -0.03
CA ALA A 635 0.68 -38.91 -1.16
C ALA A 635 0.42 -37.42 -1.45
N LEU A 636 -0.81 -36.91 -1.31
CA LEU A 636 -1.10 -35.47 -1.41
C LEU A 636 -0.42 -34.67 -0.29
N SER A 637 -0.41 -35.18 0.95
CA SER A 637 0.29 -34.53 2.07
C SER A 637 1.80 -34.45 1.84
N VAL A 638 2.41 -35.48 1.25
CA VAL A 638 3.83 -35.50 0.83
C VAL A 638 4.08 -34.62 -0.41
N ALA A 639 3.17 -34.61 -1.38
CA ALA A 639 3.30 -33.82 -2.60
C ALA A 639 3.19 -32.32 -2.33
N LEU A 640 2.46 -31.92 -1.26
CA LEU A 640 2.41 -30.56 -0.71
C LEU A 640 3.53 -30.25 0.31
N ASP A 641 4.60 -31.04 0.36
CA ASP A 641 5.77 -30.71 1.20
C ASP A 641 6.51 -29.44 0.71
N PRO A 642 6.96 -28.54 1.60
CA PRO A 642 7.73 -27.34 1.25
C PRO A 642 9.01 -27.57 0.41
N LEU A 643 9.56 -28.78 0.35
CA LEU A 643 10.66 -29.18 -0.53
C LEU A 643 10.27 -30.27 -1.53
N SER A 644 8.98 -30.47 -1.79
CA SER A 644 8.45 -31.22 -2.93
C SER A 644 8.74 -30.47 -4.23
N LYS A 645 9.34 -31.18 -5.20
CA LYS A 645 9.53 -30.63 -6.56
C LYS A 645 8.18 -30.39 -7.25
N GLU A 646 7.18 -31.20 -6.94
CA GLU A 646 5.83 -31.11 -7.52
C GLU A 646 5.09 -29.87 -7.01
N LEU A 647 5.22 -29.53 -5.72
CA LEU A 647 4.70 -28.26 -5.17
C LEU A 647 5.39 -27.06 -5.82
N GLY A 648 6.73 -27.10 -5.96
CA GLY A 648 7.49 -26.02 -6.59
C GLY A 648 7.06 -25.76 -8.04
N GLU A 649 6.81 -26.82 -8.82
CA GLU A 649 6.29 -26.72 -10.18
C GLU A 649 4.83 -26.22 -10.22
N LEU A 650 3.97 -26.70 -9.31
CA LEU A 650 2.58 -26.24 -9.22
C LEU A 650 2.51 -24.76 -8.84
N VAL A 651 3.23 -24.32 -7.82
CA VAL A 651 3.29 -22.91 -7.40
C VAL A 651 3.83 -22.02 -8.52
N GLY A 652 4.82 -22.48 -9.29
CA GLY A 652 5.29 -21.80 -10.49
C GLY A 652 4.19 -21.59 -11.53
N LYS A 653 3.51 -22.67 -11.95
CA LYS A 653 2.38 -22.61 -12.90
C LYS A 653 1.23 -21.72 -12.38
N VAL A 654 0.90 -21.79 -11.09
CA VAL A 654 -0.18 -21.00 -10.47
C VAL A 654 0.15 -19.51 -10.44
N LYS A 655 1.40 -19.13 -10.17
CA LYS A 655 1.86 -17.73 -10.28
C LYS A 655 1.77 -17.22 -11.72
N GLU A 656 2.23 -18.01 -12.70
CA GLU A 656 2.10 -17.66 -14.13
C GLU A 656 0.61 -17.49 -14.53
N ALA A 657 -0.29 -18.30 -13.99
CA ALA A 657 -1.74 -18.16 -14.21
C ALA A 657 -2.33 -16.88 -13.58
N LEU A 658 -1.88 -16.50 -12.37
CA LEU A 658 -2.26 -15.25 -11.72
C LEU A 658 -1.75 -14.02 -12.49
N GLU A 659 -0.48 -14.02 -12.87
CA GLU A 659 0.18 -12.94 -13.62
C GLU A 659 -0.41 -12.77 -15.02
N SER A 660 -0.64 -13.87 -15.76
CA SER A 660 -1.25 -13.82 -17.08
C SER A 660 -2.74 -13.45 -17.07
N ASN A 661 -3.46 -13.66 -15.96
CA ASN A 661 -4.81 -13.13 -15.76
C ASN A 661 -4.82 -11.66 -15.30
N ALA A 662 -3.75 -11.15 -14.68
CA ALA A 662 -3.64 -9.73 -14.36
C ALA A 662 -3.73 -8.84 -15.63
N ALA A 663 -3.25 -9.34 -16.77
CA ALA A 663 -3.39 -8.70 -18.10
C ALA A 663 -4.84 -8.57 -18.62
N ARG A 664 -5.84 -9.14 -17.92
CA ARG A 664 -7.28 -9.02 -18.23
C ARG A 664 -8.06 -8.16 -17.22
N ARG A 665 -7.41 -7.59 -16.21
CA ARG A 665 -8.06 -6.65 -15.28
C ARG A 665 -8.70 -5.50 -16.08
N LYS A 666 -9.95 -5.16 -15.75
CA LYS A 666 -10.61 -3.98 -16.33
C LYS A 666 -9.75 -2.74 -16.04
N PRO A 667 -9.45 -1.88 -17.03
CA PRO A 667 -8.82 -0.59 -16.77
C PRO A 667 -9.60 0.18 -15.71
N LYS A 668 -8.91 0.56 -14.63
CA LYS A 668 -9.49 1.24 -13.46
C LYS A 668 -8.47 2.24 -12.92
N ILE A 669 -8.91 3.48 -12.72
CA ILE A 669 -8.12 4.56 -12.11
C ILE A 669 -7.87 4.22 -10.63
N ALA A 670 -6.72 4.63 -10.09
CA ALA A 670 -6.43 4.48 -8.67
C ALA A 670 -7.49 5.19 -7.80
N LYS A 671 -7.89 4.55 -6.69
CA LYS A 671 -8.97 5.04 -5.83
C LYS A 671 -8.67 6.43 -5.28
N GLY A 672 -9.50 7.40 -5.63
CA GLY A 672 -9.36 8.80 -5.23
C GLY A 672 -8.47 9.65 -6.14
N ALA A 673 -7.90 9.09 -7.21
CA ALA A 673 -7.37 9.84 -8.34
C ALA A 673 -8.46 9.96 -9.44
N ARG A 674 -8.24 10.82 -10.44
CA ARG A 674 -9.15 10.99 -11.58
C ARG A 674 -8.43 11.45 -12.85
N ASP A 675 -8.92 10.98 -13.99
CA ASP A 675 -8.63 11.57 -15.29
C ASP A 675 -9.44 12.87 -15.46
N PHE A 676 -8.94 13.79 -16.28
CA PHE A 676 -9.59 15.06 -16.59
C PHE A 676 -9.96 15.11 -18.07
N MET A 677 -11.22 15.44 -18.37
CA MET A 677 -11.70 15.56 -19.75
C MET A 677 -11.17 16.86 -20.40
N PRO A 678 -11.05 16.94 -21.73
CA PRO A 678 -10.48 18.11 -22.42
C PRO A 678 -11.15 19.44 -22.06
N GLU A 679 -12.47 19.44 -21.85
CA GLU A 679 -13.25 20.59 -21.38
C GLU A 679 -12.80 21.08 -20.00
N GLN A 680 -12.53 20.14 -19.09
CA GLN A 680 -12.04 20.44 -17.73
C GLN A 680 -10.60 20.93 -17.78
N MET A 681 -9.76 20.36 -18.66
CA MET A 681 -8.38 20.80 -18.85
C MET A 681 -8.31 22.23 -19.41
N ALA A 682 -9.15 22.61 -20.37
CA ALA A 682 -9.21 23.99 -20.87
C ALA A 682 -9.56 25.01 -19.77
N ILE A 683 -10.47 24.65 -18.84
CA ILE A 683 -10.81 25.48 -17.67
C ILE A 683 -9.63 25.54 -16.68
N ARG A 684 -8.96 24.41 -16.43
CA ARG A 684 -7.79 24.32 -15.54
C ARG A 684 -6.62 25.14 -16.04
N GLU A 685 -6.31 25.06 -17.34
CA GLU A 685 -5.27 25.87 -17.98
C GLU A 685 -5.55 27.38 -17.84
N LYS A 686 -6.79 27.80 -18.10
CA LYS A 686 -7.21 29.21 -17.92
C LYS A 686 -7.00 29.68 -16.48
N ALA A 687 -7.43 28.89 -15.50
CA ALA A 687 -7.27 29.21 -14.08
C ALA A 687 -5.79 29.23 -13.64
N PHE A 688 -5.00 28.22 -14.02
CA PHE A 688 -3.56 28.20 -13.74
C PHE A 688 -2.83 29.38 -14.39
N ALA A 689 -3.24 29.82 -15.59
CA ALA A 689 -2.68 31.01 -16.23
C ALA A 689 -2.98 32.29 -15.44
N THR A 690 -4.23 32.48 -14.98
CA THR A 690 -4.60 33.60 -14.10
C THR A 690 -3.77 33.59 -12.80
N ILE A 691 -3.72 32.46 -12.11
CA ILE A 691 -2.98 32.29 -10.84
C ILE A 691 -1.48 32.59 -11.04
N THR A 692 -0.87 32.02 -12.09
CA THR A 692 0.53 32.24 -12.43
C THR A 692 0.81 33.71 -12.81
N ALA A 693 -0.16 34.40 -13.41
CA ALA A 693 -0.03 35.82 -13.71
C ALA A 693 -0.02 36.67 -12.43
N VAL A 694 -0.86 36.39 -11.43
CA VAL A 694 -0.82 37.09 -10.14
C VAL A 694 0.49 36.76 -9.38
N PHE A 695 0.88 35.49 -9.29
CA PHE A 695 2.14 35.12 -8.62
C PHE A 695 3.37 35.84 -9.22
N LYS A 696 3.41 36.01 -10.55
CA LYS A 696 4.45 36.77 -11.25
C LYS A 696 4.30 38.29 -11.09
N ARG A 697 3.07 38.82 -10.99
CA ARG A 697 2.78 40.24 -10.70
C ARG A 697 3.39 40.67 -9.36
N HIS A 698 3.37 39.78 -8.37
CA HIS A 698 3.99 39.97 -7.04
C HIS A 698 5.47 39.50 -6.97
N GLY A 699 6.09 39.19 -8.11
CA GLY A 699 7.53 38.94 -8.23
C GLY A 699 8.02 37.57 -7.72
N ALA A 700 7.13 36.59 -7.54
CA ALA A 700 7.54 35.26 -7.09
C ALA A 700 8.24 34.43 -8.17
N VAL A 701 9.31 33.72 -7.79
CA VAL A 701 9.98 32.75 -8.67
C VAL A 701 9.21 31.43 -8.69
N SER A 702 9.26 30.71 -9.82
CA SER A 702 8.70 29.35 -9.89
C SER A 702 9.67 28.36 -9.23
N LEU A 703 9.17 27.52 -8.34
CA LEU A 703 9.86 26.33 -7.84
C LEU A 703 9.20 25.07 -8.39
N ASP A 704 9.98 23.99 -8.50
CA ASP A 704 9.44 22.62 -8.48
C ASP A 704 10.34 21.72 -7.63
N THR A 705 9.78 20.62 -7.11
CA THR A 705 10.49 19.63 -6.31
C THR A 705 10.16 18.21 -6.79
N PRO A 706 10.95 17.19 -6.43
CA PRO A 706 10.58 15.79 -6.66
C PRO A 706 9.19 15.44 -6.11
N VAL A 707 8.50 14.49 -6.76
CA VAL A 707 7.15 14.05 -6.34
C VAL A 707 7.17 13.18 -5.08
N PHE A 708 8.32 12.57 -4.80
CA PHE A 708 8.65 11.88 -3.56
C PHE A 708 9.80 12.59 -2.85
N GLU A 709 9.77 12.57 -1.52
CA GLU A 709 10.87 13.00 -0.64
C GLU A 709 11.33 11.78 0.17
N LEU A 710 12.48 11.86 0.86
CA LEU A 710 12.88 10.85 1.83
C LEU A 710 11.83 10.75 2.96
N ARG A 711 11.45 9.55 3.40
CA ARG A 711 10.37 9.38 4.41
C ARG A 711 10.64 10.19 5.68
N GLU A 712 11.90 10.27 6.12
CA GLU A 712 12.34 11.08 7.25
C GLU A 712 12.08 12.59 7.10
N THR A 713 12.09 13.13 5.88
CA THR A 713 11.75 14.54 5.61
C THR A 713 10.29 14.84 5.95
N LEU A 714 9.39 13.87 5.73
CA LEU A 714 7.95 14.01 5.96
C LEU A 714 7.50 13.49 7.34
N THR A 715 8.35 12.73 8.03
CA THR A 715 8.02 12.11 9.32
C THR A 715 7.98 13.17 10.43
N GLY A 716 6.93 13.15 11.26
CA GLY A 716 6.80 14.03 12.42
C GLY A 716 6.49 15.50 12.11
N LYS A 717 6.28 15.88 10.84
CA LYS A 717 5.95 17.27 10.44
C LYS A 717 4.44 17.58 10.44
N TYR A 718 3.59 16.55 10.41
CA TYR A 718 2.14 16.66 10.18
C TYR A 718 1.29 16.12 11.34
N GLY A 719 1.87 15.85 12.51
CA GLY A 719 1.12 15.29 13.65
C GLY A 719 0.42 13.98 13.31
N GLU A 720 -0.90 13.92 13.49
CA GLU A 720 -1.70 12.73 13.19
C GLU A 720 -1.82 12.43 11.69
N ASP A 721 -1.80 13.47 10.84
CA ASP A 721 -1.89 13.36 9.39
C ASP A 721 -0.70 12.62 8.76
N SER A 722 0.43 12.48 9.48
CA SER A 722 1.55 11.63 9.02
C SER A 722 1.14 10.17 8.77
N LYS A 723 0.04 9.68 9.36
CA LYS A 723 -0.54 8.35 9.08
C LYS A 723 -1.13 8.23 7.67
N LEU A 724 -1.37 9.35 6.98
CA LEU A 724 -1.99 9.42 5.65
C LEU A 724 -0.97 9.56 4.50
N ILE A 725 0.33 9.44 4.77
CA ILE A 725 1.38 9.55 3.75
C ILE A 725 1.44 8.29 2.86
N TYR A 726 1.70 8.48 1.57
CA TYR A 726 1.91 7.41 0.59
C TYR A 726 3.40 7.00 0.54
N ASP A 727 3.75 5.92 1.23
CA ASP A 727 5.09 5.32 1.12
C ASP A 727 5.26 4.52 -0.19
N LEU A 728 6.46 4.56 -0.76
CA LEU A 728 6.87 3.70 -1.86
C LEU A 728 7.25 2.31 -1.32
N ALA A 729 7.28 1.30 -2.19
CA ALA A 729 7.77 -0.03 -1.83
C ALA A 729 9.30 -0.02 -1.72
N ASP A 730 9.83 -0.63 -0.66
CA ASP A 730 11.27 -0.88 -0.55
C ASP A 730 11.75 -1.82 -1.67
N GLN A 731 12.87 -1.46 -2.29
CA GLN A 731 13.54 -2.16 -3.38
C GLN A 731 15.04 -2.35 -3.10
N GLY A 732 15.48 -2.22 -1.84
CA GLY A 732 16.88 -2.29 -1.43
C GLY A 732 17.62 -0.96 -1.58
N GLY A 733 16.94 0.16 -1.33
CA GLY A 733 17.45 1.53 -1.52
C GLY A 733 16.92 2.51 -0.48
N GLU A 734 16.87 3.79 -0.84
CA GLU A 734 16.32 4.84 0.04
C GLU A 734 14.81 4.65 0.27
N ILE A 735 14.35 4.87 1.50
CA ILE A 735 12.92 4.77 1.84
C ILE A 735 12.23 6.10 1.51
N LEU A 736 11.45 6.07 0.43
CA LEU A 736 10.81 7.24 -0.18
C LEU A 736 9.30 7.28 0.09
N SER A 737 8.75 8.49 0.14
CA SER A 737 7.31 8.73 0.31
C SER A 737 6.84 9.91 -0.55
N LEU A 738 5.64 9.82 -1.13
CA LEU A 738 5.05 10.91 -1.91
C LEU A 738 4.73 12.12 -1.02
N ARG A 739 4.95 13.33 -1.55
CA ARG A 739 4.71 14.59 -0.84
C ARG A 739 3.23 14.78 -0.47
N TYR A 740 2.98 15.08 0.81
CA TYR A 740 1.65 15.35 1.37
C TYR A 740 1.20 16.80 1.10
N ASP A 741 2.15 17.74 1.09
CA ASP A 741 1.98 19.16 0.72
C ASP A 741 3.12 19.65 -0.19
N LEU A 742 3.21 20.97 -0.41
CA LEU A 742 4.36 21.64 -1.03
C LEU A 742 5.17 22.50 -0.02
N THR A 743 4.66 22.72 1.19
CA THR A 743 5.27 23.53 2.25
C THR A 743 6.49 22.84 2.87
N VAL A 744 6.41 21.55 3.20
CA VAL A 744 7.54 20.80 3.76
C VAL A 744 8.67 20.57 2.72
N PRO A 745 8.39 20.19 1.46
CA PRO A 745 9.39 20.20 0.39
C PRO A 745 10.07 21.57 0.20
N PHE A 746 9.33 22.67 0.35
CA PHE A 746 9.89 24.03 0.30
C PHE A 746 10.79 24.33 1.51
N ALA A 747 10.38 23.98 2.74
CA ALA A 747 11.22 24.17 3.92
C ALA A 747 12.53 23.38 3.84
N ARG A 748 12.47 22.13 3.35
CA ARG A 748 13.64 21.31 3.03
C ARG A 748 14.53 21.96 1.95
N TYR A 749 13.93 22.53 0.90
CA TYR A 749 14.66 23.25 -0.16
C TYR A 749 15.40 24.48 0.39
N VAL A 750 14.74 25.33 1.17
CA VAL A 750 15.35 26.53 1.81
C VAL A 750 16.52 26.13 2.71
N ALA A 751 16.34 25.10 3.54
CA ALA A 751 17.39 24.56 4.41
C ALA A 751 18.58 24.01 3.61
N MET A 752 18.35 23.09 2.67
CA MET A 752 19.40 22.43 1.88
C MET A 752 20.26 23.42 1.09
N HIS A 753 19.66 24.48 0.56
CA HIS A 753 20.36 25.50 -0.23
C HIS A 753 20.80 26.72 0.59
N ASN A 754 20.66 26.71 1.92
CA ASN A 754 21.02 27.80 2.85
C ASN A 754 20.41 29.16 2.46
N ILE A 755 19.18 29.15 1.94
CA ILE A 755 18.51 30.33 1.39
C ILE A 755 18.04 31.24 2.54
N ALA A 756 18.54 32.47 2.59
CA ALA A 756 18.21 33.43 3.65
C ALA A 756 16.88 34.17 3.41
N LYS A 757 16.53 34.47 2.15
CA LYS A 757 15.26 35.09 1.72
C LYS A 757 14.85 34.57 0.34
N MET A 758 13.57 34.25 0.15
CA MET A 758 12.98 33.83 -1.13
C MET A 758 11.46 34.03 -1.14
N LYS A 759 10.93 34.59 -2.22
CA LYS A 759 9.49 34.60 -2.53
C LYS A 759 9.25 33.67 -3.72
N ARG A 760 8.45 32.61 -3.54
CA ARG A 760 8.25 31.56 -4.56
C ARG A 760 6.81 31.11 -4.69
N TYR A 761 6.45 30.67 -5.89
CA TYR A 761 5.24 29.90 -6.13
C TYR A 761 5.54 28.48 -6.60
N HIS A 762 4.66 27.53 -6.28
CA HIS A 762 4.75 26.13 -6.71
C HIS A 762 3.34 25.61 -7.02
N ILE A 763 3.10 25.16 -8.25
CA ILE A 763 1.82 24.59 -8.68
C ILE A 763 2.05 23.13 -9.04
N ALA A 764 1.57 22.21 -8.20
CA ALA A 764 1.96 20.81 -8.28
C ALA A 764 0.92 19.86 -7.65
N ARG A 765 1.00 18.58 -8.01
CA ARG A 765 0.19 17.52 -7.39
C ARG A 765 0.79 17.06 -6.06
N VAL A 766 -0.11 16.75 -5.12
CA VAL A 766 0.16 16.22 -3.79
C VAL A 766 -0.69 14.98 -3.53
N TYR A 767 -0.26 14.15 -2.56
CA TYR A 767 -0.78 12.79 -2.38
C TYR A 767 -1.13 12.49 -0.93
N ARG A 768 -2.40 12.20 -0.65
CA ARG A 768 -2.92 11.93 0.71
C ARG A 768 -3.78 10.68 0.70
N ARG A 769 -3.56 9.73 1.61
CA ARG A 769 -4.29 8.44 1.71
C ARG A 769 -5.69 8.54 2.34
N ASP A 770 -6.22 9.75 2.37
CA ASP A 770 -7.50 10.16 2.94
C ASP A 770 -8.69 9.29 2.45
N GLN A 771 -9.83 9.30 3.15
CA GLN A 771 -11.03 8.61 2.70
C GLN A 771 -11.74 9.46 1.64
N PRO A 772 -11.72 9.07 0.34
CA PRO A 772 -12.12 9.97 -0.73
C PRO A 772 -13.63 10.24 -0.70
N GLN A 773 -14.01 11.51 -0.63
CA GLN A 773 -15.39 11.98 -0.72
C GLN A 773 -15.55 12.71 -2.05
N MET A 774 -15.71 11.93 -3.13
CA MET A 774 -15.73 12.44 -4.52
C MET A 774 -16.76 13.55 -4.75
N ALA A 775 -17.91 13.47 -4.07
CA ALA A 775 -19.00 14.45 -4.13
C ALA A 775 -18.75 15.74 -3.30
N ARG A 776 -17.68 15.77 -2.48
CA ARG A 776 -17.26 16.92 -1.66
C ARG A 776 -15.85 17.42 -2.02
N GLY A 777 -15.33 17.03 -3.19
CA GLY A 777 -14.02 17.44 -3.69
C GLY A 777 -12.82 16.87 -2.93
N ARG A 778 -13.00 15.86 -2.06
CA ARG A 778 -11.92 15.27 -1.26
C ARG A 778 -11.29 14.09 -2.00
N TYR A 779 -10.17 14.34 -2.66
CA TYR A 779 -9.42 13.38 -3.50
C TYR A 779 -8.15 12.89 -2.80
N ARG A 780 -7.53 11.83 -3.34
CA ARG A 780 -6.23 11.30 -2.89
C ARG A 780 -5.05 11.83 -3.69
N GLU A 781 -5.30 12.21 -4.94
CA GLU A 781 -4.40 12.99 -5.78
C GLU A 781 -5.13 14.29 -6.16
N PHE A 782 -4.51 15.43 -5.92
CA PHE A 782 -5.05 16.74 -6.30
C PHE A 782 -3.93 17.77 -6.45
N TYR A 783 -4.22 18.89 -7.12
CA TYR A 783 -3.30 20.03 -7.16
C TYR A 783 -3.37 20.87 -5.88
N GLN A 784 -2.20 21.34 -5.43
CA GLN A 784 -2.06 22.53 -4.60
C GLN A 784 -1.38 23.63 -5.45
N CYS A 785 -1.70 24.90 -5.14
CA CYS A 785 -1.08 26.07 -5.76
C CYS A 785 -0.61 26.99 -4.63
N ASP A 786 0.68 26.91 -4.33
CA ASP A 786 1.26 27.51 -3.13
C ASP A 786 2.06 28.76 -3.48
N PHE A 787 1.94 29.81 -2.69
CA PHE A 787 2.73 31.03 -2.75
C PHE A 787 3.25 31.37 -1.36
N ASP A 788 4.56 31.50 -1.22
CA ASP A 788 5.23 31.62 0.07
C ASP A 788 6.39 32.61 0.02
N ILE A 789 6.53 33.36 1.11
CA ILE A 789 7.61 34.30 1.38
C ILE A 789 8.38 33.79 2.59
N ALA A 790 9.61 33.31 2.35
CA ALA A 790 10.56 32.92 3.37
C ALA A 790 11.65 34.00 3.53
N GLY A 791 12.09 34.22 4.77
CA GLY A 791 13.11 35.19 5.14
C GLY A 791 12.65 36.19 6.20
N GLU A 792 13.61 36.92 6.73
CA GLU A 792 13.38 37.98 7.72
C GLU A 792 12.98 39.30 7.03
N TYR A 793 11.89 39.92 7.47
CA TYR A 793 11.30 41.14 6.90
C TYR A 793 10.74 42.03 8.04
N ALA A 794 10.26 43.23 7.71
CA ALA A 794 9.45 44.00 8.65
C ALA A 794 8.19 43.18 9.05
N PRO A 795 7.74 43.25 10.32
CA PRO A 795 6.56 42.52 10.79
C PRO A 795 5.34 42.76 9.88
N MET A 796 4.54 41.72 9.68
CA MET A 796 3.25 41.73 8.98
C MET A 796 3.24 42.16 7.50
N VAL A 797 4.33 42.68 6.94
CA VAL A 797 4.42 43.08 5.52
C VAL A 797 4.28 41.85 4.58
N PRO A 798 5.00 40.73 4.78
CA PRO A 798 4.81 39.54 3.94
C PRO A 798 3.41 38.92 4.09
N ASP A 799 2.87 38.96 5.30
CA ASP A 799 1.56 38.41 5.67
C ASP A 799 0.43 39.17 4.96
N ALA A 800 0.52 40.51 4.93
CA ALA A 800 -0.35 41.37 4.15
C ALA A 800 -0.26 41.10 2.64
N GLU A 801 0.95 40.88 2.12
CA GLU A 801 1.15 40.57 0.70
C GLU A 801 0.55 39.21 0.31
N VAL A 802 0.73 38.16 1.12
CA VAL A 802 0.15 36.83 0.87
C VAL A 802 -1.38 36.89 0.85
N LEU A 803 -2.00 37.65 1.77
CA LEU A 803 -3.44 37.89 1.76
C LEU A 803 -3.87 38.73 0.56
N LYS A 804 -3.09 39.73 0.14
CA LYS A 804 -3.38 40.51 -1.06
C LYS A 804 -3.35 39.65 -2.33
N VAL A 805 -2.32 38.82 -2.50
CA VAL A 805 -2.22 37.80 -3.57
C VAL A 805 -3.44 36.88 -3.57
N SER A 806 -3.89 36.46 -2.39
CA SER A 806 -5.10 35.62 -2.24
C SER A 806 -6.35 36.33 -2.76
N THR A 807 -6.58 37.60 -2.37
CA THR A 807 -7.74 38.38 -2.86
C THR A 807 -7.68 38.63 -4.38
N GLU A 808 -6.52 39.02 -4.91
CA GLU A 808 -6.35 39.25 -6.36
C GLU A 808 -6.63 37.99 -7.18
N ILE A 809 -6.20 36.81 -6.71
CA ILE A 809 -6.47 35.54 -7.40
C ILE A 809 -7.96 35.22 -7.39
N LEU A 810 -8.62 35.30 -6.23
CA LEU A 810 -10.03 34.91 -6.11
C LEU A 810 -10.96 35.89 -6.86
N ASP A 811 -10.62 37.18 -6.91
CA ASP A 811 -11.32 38.19 -7.72
C ASP A 811 -11.02 38.01 -9.23
N ASP A 812 -9.76 37.83 -9.66
CA ASP A 812 -9.39 37.64 -11.08
C ASP A 812 -9.96 36.32 -11.66
N LEU A 813 -10.18 35.29 -10.83
CA LEU A 813 -10.84 34.03 -11.21
C LEU A 813 -12.37 34.15 -11.32
N LYS A 814 -12.99 35.20 -10.76
CA LYS A 814 -14.42 35.53 -10.88
C LYS A 814 -15.40 34.45 -10.40
N ILE A 815 -14.99 33.60 -9.47
CA ILE A 815 -15.80 32.47 -8.98
C ILE A 815 -17.07 32.87 -8.23
N GLY A 816 -17.20 34.12 -7.79
CA GLY A 816 -18.36 34.62 -7.03
C GLY A 816 -17.91 35.30 -5.74
N ASP A 817 -18.75 35.26 -4.72
CA ASP A 817 -18.48 35.92 -3.45
C ASP A 817 -17.78 34.99 -2.43
N TYR A 818 -16.87 35.56 -1.65
CA TYR A 818 -16.05 34.85 -0.67
C TYR A 818 -15.63 35.76 0.49
N GLU A 819 -15.28 35.12 1.60
CA GLU A 819 -14.76 35.72 2.83
C GLU A 819 -13.46 35.01 3.20
N ILE A 820 -12.46 35.74 3.68
CA ILE A 820 -11.23 35.19 4.24
C ILE A 820 -11.33 35.31 5.76
N LYS A 821 -11.61 34.19 6.43
CA LYS A 821 -11.46 34.08 7.88
C LYS A 821 -9.99 34.30 8.24
N LEU A 822 -9.73 35.02 9.32
CA LEU A 822 -8.38 35.29 9.81
C LEU A 822 -8.35 35.20 11.34
N ASN A 823 -7.31 34.57 11.87
CA ASN A 823 -7.02 34.48 13.31
C ASN A 823 -5.50 34.47 13.53
N HIS A 824 -5.04 34.48 14.79
CA HIS A 824 -3.62 34.42 15.14
C HIS A 824 -3.33 33.27 16.11
N ARG A 825 -2.29 32.49 15.83
CA ARG A 825 -1.94 31.30 16.61
C ARG A 825 -1.75 31.60 18.10
N LYS A 826 -0.93 32.61 18.43
CA LYS A 826 -0.72 33.05 19.82
C LYS A 826 -2.00 33.54 20.53
N LEU A 827 -3.01 34.00 19.78
CA LEU A 827 -4.31 34.40 20.33
C LEU A 827 -5.18 33.18 20.65
N LEU A 828 -5.13 32.15 19.81
CA LEU A 828 -5.75 30.84 20.07
C LEU A 828 -5.07 30.11 21.25
N ASP A 829 -3.74 30.17 21.34
CA ASP A 829 -2.96 29.68 22.48
C ASP A 829 -3.39 30.37 23.78
N ALA A 830 -3.43 31.71 23.78
CA ALA A 830 -3.90 32.51 24.91
C ALA A 830 -5.35 32.18 25.31
N MET A 831 -6.25 32.09 24.34
CA MET A 831 -7.68 31.81 24.56
C MET A 831 -7.87 30.52 25.37
N LEU A 832 -7.17 29.45 24.98
CA LEU A 832 -7.32 28.15 25.66
C LEU A 832 -6.64 28.13 27.04
N ASP A 833 -5.52 28.84 27.24
CA ASP A 833 -4.92 29.02 28.58
C ASP A 833 -5.86 29.80 29.53
N ILE A 834 -6.45 30.92 29.07
CA ILE A 834 -7.41 31.73 29.82
C ILE A 834 -8.67 30.93 30.19
N CYS A 835 -9.14 30.04 29.31
CA CYS A 835 -10.23 29.12 29.62
C CYS A 835 -9.84 28.04 30.66
N GLY A 836 -8.55 27.73 30.81
CA GLY A 836 -8.01 26.70 31.70
C GLY A 836 -7.88 25.32 31.04
N VAL A 837 -7.60 25.28 29.73
CA VAL A 837 -7.35 24.04 28.99
C VAL A 837 -5.93 23.54 29.27
N PRO A 838 -5.72 22.29 29.73
CA PRO A 838 -4.39 21.73 29.93
C PRO A 838 -3.58 21.67 28.63
N ALA A 839 -2.26 21.93 28.71
CA ALA A 839 -1.39 22.01 27.54
C ALA A 839 -1.37 20.70 26.70
N GLU A 840 -1.46 19.54 27.34
CA GLU A 840 -1.56 18.25 26.65
C GLU A 840 -2.88 18.04 25.91
N LYS A 841 -3.94 18.76 26.29
CA LYS A 841 -5.26 18.75 25.64
C LYS A 841 -5.43 19.82 24.57
N PHE A 842 -4.51 20.76 24.42
CA PHE A 842 -4.59 21.86 23.45
C PHE A 842 -5.00 21.38 22.04
N ARG A 843 -4.29 20.37 21.51
CA ARG A 843 -4.52 19.84 20.15
C ARG A 843 -5.90 19.18 19.99
N PRO A 844 -6.32 18.23 20.86
CA PRO A 844 -7.71 17.76 20.91
C PRO A 844 -8.76 18.87 20.92
N ILE A 845 -8.59 19.93 21.70
CA ILE A 845 -9.57 21.01 21.83
C ILE A 845 -9.65 21.87 20.57
N CYS A 846 -8.52 22.26 19.95
CA CYS A 846 -8.54 22.91 18.64
C CYS A 846 -9.20 22.04 17.56
N SER A 847 -8.99 20.71 17.61
CA SER A 847 -9.66 19.74 16.73
C SER A 847 -11.19 19.67 16.94
N ALA A 848 -11.71 20.05 18.11
CA ALA A 848 -13.15 20.19 18.32
C ALA A 848 -13.65 21.54 17.78
N ILE A 849 -12.93 22.64 18.08
CA ILE A 849 -13.29 24.00 17.64
C ILE A 849 -13.37 24.12 16.10
N ASP A 850 -12.52 23.41 15.35
CA ASP A 850 -12.58 23.30 13.86
C ASP A 850 -13.94 22.79 13.31
N LYS A 851 -14.73 22.11 14.15
CA LYS A 851 -16.04 21.56 13.78
C LYS A 851 -17.19 22.55 13.88
N LEU A 852 -17.01 23.70 14.55
CA LEU A 852 -18.04 24.76 14.66
C LEU A 852 -18.46 25.38 13.31
N ASP A 853 -17.72 25.10 12.23
CA ASP A 853 -18.12 25.39 10.85
C ASP A 853 -19.15 24.42 10.26
N LYS A 854 -19.55 23.37 11.00
CA LYS A 854 -20.36 22.24 10.50
C LYS A 854 -21.34 21.67 11.54
N GLU A 855 -20.97 21.74 12.82
CA GLU A 855 -21.64 21.12 13.97
C GLU A 855 -21.99 22.22 14.98
N ASP A 856 -23.14 22.10 15.66
CA ASP A 856 -23.59 23.12 16.61
C ASP A 856 -22.76 23.09 17.90
N TRP A 857 -22.72 24.21 18.63
CA TRP A 857 -21.93 24.33 19.85
C TRP A 857 -22.23 23.22 20.89
N ALA A 858 -23.47 22.73 20.95
CA ALA A 858 -23.83 21.64 21.86
C ALA A 858 -23.07 20.33 21.58
N ASP A 859 -22.93 19.97 20.30
CA ASP A 859 -22.24 18.75 19.87
C ASP A 859 -20.72 18.87 20.09
N VAL A 860 -20.16 20.03 19.71
CA VAL A 860 -18.73 20.32 19.90
C VAL A 860 -18.37 20.39 21.39
N ARG A 861 -19.26 20.92 22.23
CA ARG A 861 -19.11 20.91 23.70
C ARG A 861 -19.15 19.49 24.26
N ALA A 862 -20.05 18.64 23.78
CA ALA A 862 -20.12 17.23 24.18
C ALA A 862 -18.80 16.50 23.83
N GLU A 863 -18.28 16.63 22.61
CA GLU A 863 -16.98 16.06 22.24
C GLU A 863 -15.83 16.57 23.12
N MET A 864 -15.80 17.87 23.44
CA MET A 864 -14.75 18.42 24.32
C MET A 864 -14.80 17.82 25.74
N VAL A 865 -15.99 17.63 26.30
CA VAL A 865 -16.17 17.14 27.67
C VAL A 865 -16.11 15.61 27.75
N ASP A 866 -16.91 14.92 26.95
CA ASP A 866 -17.15 13.48 27.09
C ASP A 866 -16.07 12.63 26.39
N ASP A 867 -15.72 12.96 25.14
CA ASP A 867 -14.69 12.23 24.38
C ASP A 867 -13.27 12.67 24.74
N LYS A 868 -13.05 13.99 24.92
CA LYS A 868 -11.73 14.60 25.13
C LYS A 868 -11.43 14.93 26.59
N GLY A 869 -12.39 14.72 27.50
CA GLY A 869 -12.20 14.81 28.94
C GLY A 869 -11.86 16.23 29.44
N LEU A 870 -12.33 17.29 28.77
CA LEU A 870 -12.19 18.66 29.26
C LEU A 870 -13.16 18.91 30.42
N ALA A 871 -12.76 19.75 31.38
CA ALA A 871 -13.68 20.20 32.42
C ALA A 871 -14.86 20.98 31.78
N PRO A 872 -16.13 20.70 32.15
CA PRO A 872 -17.29 21.43 31.64
C PRO A 872 -17.12 22.95 31.77
N GLU A 873 -16.58 23.42 32.89
CA GLU A 873 -16.37 24.84 33.19
C GLU A 873 -15.25 25.48 32.35
N ALA A 874 -14.38 24.68 31.72
CA ALA A 874 -13.42 25.15 30.74
C ALA A 874 -14.03 25.18 29.33
N ALA A 875 -14.87 24.20 28.98
CA ALA A 875 -15.65 24.21 27.75
C ALA A 875 -16.62 25.42 27.70
N ASP A 876 -17.35 25.67 28.77
CA ASP A 876 -18.30 26.79 28.89
C ASP A 876 -17.64 28.17 28.80
N LYS A 877 -16.34 28.27 29.13
CA LYS A 877 -15.55 29.50 28.93
C LYS A 877 -15.05 29.68 27.50
N ILE A 878 -15.00 28.63 26.68
CA ILE A 878 -14.60 28.73 25.28
C ILE A 878 -15.74 29.32 24.44
N GLU A 879 -17.00 29.02 24.79
CA GLU A 879 -18.23 29.46 24.08
C GLU A 879 -18.25 30.96 23.70
N PRO A 880 -17.93 31.91 24.61
CA PRO A 880 -17.98 33.33 24.29
C PRO A 880 -16.91 33.72 23.28
N PHE A 881 -15.67 33.24 23.43
CA PHE A 881 -14.55 33.59 22.55
C PHE A 881 -14.74 33.06 21.13
N VAL A 882 -15.11 31.78 20.95
CA VAL A 882 -15.25 31.18 19.60
C VAL A 882 -16.48 31.68 18.83
N ARG A 883 -17.34 32.48 19.48
CA ARG A 883 -18.43 33.23 18.83
C ARG A 883 -18.03 34.64 18.38
N LEU A 884 -16.89 35.16 18.83
CA LEU A 884 -16.41 36.47 18.41
C LEU A 884 -15.87 36.40 16.98
N LYS A 885 -16.66 36.94 16.05
CA LYS A 885 -16.27 37.11 14.65
C LYS A 885 -16.94 38.30 13.99
N GLY A 886 -16.24 38.99 13.09
CA GLY A 886 -16.79 40.12 12.34
C GLY A 886 -15.74 41.02 11.69
N GLU A 887 -16.14 42.28 11.49
CA GLU A 887 -15.33 43.31 10.83
C GLU A 887 -13.98 43.52 11.55
N PRO A 888 -12.83 43.38 10.85
CA PRO A 888 -11.51 43.26 11.48
C PRO A 888 -11.16 44.35 12.50
N LEU A 889 -11.38 45.63 12.14
CA LEU A 889 -11.03 46.77 12.99
C LEU A 889 -11.98 46.93 14.18
N ALA A 890 -13.26 46.56 14.02
CA ALA A 890 -14.26 46.67 15.09
C ALA A 890 -14.01 45.60 16.17
N LEU A 891 -13.80 44.34 15.74
CA LEU A 891 -13.49 43.26 16.69
C LEU A 891 -12.10 43.43 17.32
N LEU A 892 -11.11 43.95 16.58
CA LEU A 892 -9.82 44.32 17.16
C LEU A 892 -9.98 45.34 18.30
N GLN A 893 -10.79 46.39 18.09
CA GLN A 893 -11.05 47.41 19.12
C GLN A 893 -11.77 46.83 20.35
N GLU A 894 -12.69 45.88 20.16
CA GLU A 894 -13.34 45.15 21.25
C GLU A 894 -12.34 44.29 22.05
N LEU A 895 -11.45 43.56 21.35
CA LEU A 895 -10.45 42.68 21.97
C LEU A 895 -9.28 43.43 22.62
N GLN A 896 -8.98 44.65 22.18
CA GLN A 896 -8.04 45.58 22.83
C GLN A 896 -8.67 46.35 24.00
N GLY A 897 -10.00 46.30 24.18
CA GLY A 897 -10.67 46.98 25.29
C GLY A 897 -10.37 46.34 26.66
N PRO A 898 -10.37 47.10 27.77
CA PRO A 898 -10.09 46.59 29.11
C PRO A 898 -11.16 45.60 29.63
N SER A 899 -12.30 45.50 28.96
CA SER A 899 -13.35 44.50 29.20
C SER A 899 -13.14 43.19 28.44
N SER A 900 -12.09 43.05 27.63
CA SER A 900 -11.83 41.83 26.87
C SER A 900 -11.27 40.70 27.74
N GLY A 901 -11.58 39.47 27.37
CA GLY A 901 -11.04 38.29 28.07
C GLY A 901 -9.52 38.12 27.94
N PHE A 902 -8.86 38.88 27.07
CA PHE A 902 -7.40 38.83 26.83
C PHE A 902 -6.61 39.88 27.62
N SER A 903 -7.26 40.69 28.45
CA SER A 903 -6.59 41.71 29.26
C SER A 903 -5.54 41.09 30.20
N GLY A 904 -4.26 41.44 29.99
CA GLY A 904 -3.12 40.92 30.76
C GLY A 904 -2.39 39.70 30.20
N HIS A 905 -2.89 39.02 29.15
CA HIS A 905 -2.15 37.89 28.58
C HIS A 905 -1.12 38.36 27.54
N ALA A 906 0.17 38.36 27.90
CA ALA A 906 1.24 38.97 27.10
C ALA A 906 1.29 38.53 25.63
N ALA A 907 1.20 37.23 25.33
CA ALA A 907 1.21 36.73 23.96
C ALA A 907 -0.10 37.01 23.17
N ALA A 908 -1.18 37.38 23.87
CA ALA A 908 -2.40 37.88 23.21
C ALA A 908 -2.23 39.36 22.83
N GLN A 909 -1.60 40.17 23.68
CA GLN A 909 -1.31 41.57 23.37
C GLN A 909 -0.31 41.70 22.20
N GLU A 910 0.69 40.83 22.15
CA GLU A 910 1.59 40.69 20.98
C GLU A 910 0.79 40.34 19.70
N ALA A 911 -0.09 39.32 19.77
CA ALA A 911 -0.95 38.93 18.65
C ALA A 911 -1.91 40.04 18.18
N LEU A 912 -2.48 40.81 19.11
CA LEU A 912 -3.37 41.93 18.80
C LEU A 912 -2.60 43.12 18.20
N ALA A 913 -1.33 43.32 18.55
CA ALA A 913 -0.46 44.30 17.91
C ALA A 913 -0.08 43.90 16.47
N ASP A 914 0.28 42.62 16.26
CA ASP A 914 0.52 42.06 14.91
C ASP A 914 -0.75 42.17 14.04
N LEU A 915 -1.93 41.84 14.58
CA LEU A 915 -3.21 41.98 13.86
C LEU A 915 -3.56 43.44 13.55
N ALA A 916 -3.27 44.38 14.46
CA ALA A 916 -3.48 45.82 14.21
C ALA A 916 -2.66 46.32 13.02
N LEU A 917 -1.36 46.00 13.01
CA LEU A 917 -0.45 46.38 11.93
C LEU A 917 -0.85 45.72 10.60
N LEU A 918 -1.29 44.47 10.65
CA LEU A 918 -1.79 43.74 9.49
C LEU A 918 -3.06 44.38 8.90
N PHE A 919 -4.02 44.79 9.74
CA PHE A 919 -5.25 45.42 9.26
C PHE A 919 -5.00 46.83 8.69
N GLU A 920 -4.02 47.57 9.21
CA GLU A 920 -3.55 48.83 8.59
C GLU A 920 -3.00 48.57 7.18
N TYR A 921 -2.09 47.60 7.02
CA TYR A 921 -1.51 47.24 5.73
C TYR A 921 -2.54 46.71 4.72
N LEU A 922 -3.47 45.86 5.17
CA LEU A 922 -4.57 45.36 4.33
C LEU A 922 -5.58 46.45 3.97
N GLY A 923 -5.73 47.49 4.81
CA GLY A 923 -6.45 48.72 4.47
C GLY A 923 -5.75 49.49 3.35
N ALA A 924 -4.44 49.75 3.49
CA ALA A 924 -3.63 50.43 2.48
C ALA A 924 -3.56 49.66 1.14
N MET A 925 -3.55 48.33 1.17
CA MET A 925 -3.59 47.47 -0.03
C MET A 925 -5.00 47.26 -0.59
N GLY A 926 -6.05 47.79 0.05
CA GLY A 926 -7.45 47.63 -0.36
C GLY A 926 -7.96 46.18 -0.28
N ALA A 927 -7.34 45.33 0.53
CA ALA A 927 -7.71 43.92 0.72
C ALA A 927 -8.66 43.69 1.91
N LEU A 928 -8.67 44.61 2.90
CA LEU A 928 -9.35 44.45 4.19
C LEU A 928 -10.84 44.08 4.07
N LYS A 929 -11.55 44.57 3.05
CA LYS A 929 -12.96 44.29 2.77
C LYS A 929 -13.29 42.80 2.59
N ARG A 930 -12.29 41.96 2.27
CA ARG A 930 -12.47 40.50 2.11
C ARG A 930 -12.19 39.72 3.40
N ILE A 931 -11.72 40.38 4.46
CA ILE A 931 -11.23 39.75 5.69
C ILE A 931 -12.32 39.76 6.76
N SER A 932 -12.47 38.65 7.46
CA SER A 932 -13.35 38.48 8.61
C SER A 932 -12.50 37.95 9.75
N PHE A 933 -12.36 38.72 10.83
CA PHE A 933 -11.61 38.28 12.00
C PHE A 933 -12.51 37.28 12.75
N ASP A 934 -12.08 36.03 12.89
CA ASP A 934 -12.92 34.93 13.39
C ASP A 934 -12.14 34.02 14.37
N LEU A 935 -12.45 34.12 15.66
CA LEU A 935 -11.76 33.34 16.71
C LEU A 935 -12.14 31.85 16.68
N SER A 936 -13.18 31.46 15.93
CA SER A 936 -13.51 30.04 15.69
C SER A 936 -12.52 29.36 14.72
N LEU A 937 -11.66 30.13 14.01
CA LEU A 937 -10.64 29.56 13.13
C LEU A 937 -9.49 28.96 13.95
N ALA A 938 -9.64 27.69 14.33
CA ALA A 938 -8.60 26.87 14.95
C ALA A 938 -7.86 25.95 13.95
N ARG A 939 -8.18 26.05 12.65
CA ARG A 939 -7.62 25.19 11.59
C ARG A 939 -6.15 25.51 11.34
N GLY A 940 -5.30 24.50 11.41
CA GLY A 940 -3.89 24.62 11.06
C GLY A 940 -3.17 23.28 11.03
N LEU A 941 -2.07 23.21 10.28
CA LEU A 941 -1.07 22.16 10.46
C LEU A 941 -0.19 22.55 11.67
N ASP A 942 0.38 21.54 12.33
CA ASP A 942 1.14 21.64 13.59
C ASP A 942 2.28 22.67 13.61
N TYR A 943 2.70 23.17 12.44
CA TYR A 943 3.86 24.05 12.25
C TYR A 943 3.56 25.55 12.23
N TYR A 944 2.30 25.99 12.27
CA TYR A 944 1.97 27.44 12.28
C TYR A 944 2.34 28.11 13.61
N THR A 945 2.94 29.30 13.53
CA THR A 945 3.51 30.10 14.63
C THR A 945 2.86 31.48 14.78
N GLY A 946 2.26 32.03 13.71
CA GLY A 946 1.70 33.38 13.66
C GLY A 946 0.27 33.43 13.15
N VAL A 947 -0.02 34.31 12.20
CA VAL A 947 -1.33 34.35 11.53
C VAL A 947 -1.72 33.02 10.90
N ILE A 948 -3.03 32.75 10.89
CA ILE A 948 -3.69 31.67 10.17
C ILE A 948 -4.93 32.23 9.46
N TYR A 949 -5.20 31.77 8.24
CA TYR A 949 -6.33 32.27 7.44
C TYR A 949 -6.91 31.21 6.52
N GLU A 950 -8.22 31.31 6.28
CA GLU A 950 -8.98 30.40 5.43
C GLU A 950 -10.04 31.15 4.61
N ALA A 951 -9.93 31.07 3.29
CA ALA A 951 -10.92 31.61 2.37
C ALA A 951 -12.08 30.62 2.20
N VAL A 952 -13.31 31.08 2.43
CA VAL A 952 -14.54 30.29 2.33
C VAL A 952 -15.47 30.90 1.27
N PHE A 953 -15.99 30.05 0.40
CA PHE A 953 -16.95 30.46 -0.65
C PHE A 953 -18.34 30.73 -0.06
N LYS A 954 -18.97 31.85 -0.45
CA LYS A 954 -20.29 32.30 0.05
C LYS A 954 -21.45 32.04 -0.91
N GLY A 955 -21.20 31.39 -2.06
CA GLY A 955 -22.24 31.05 -3.04
C GLY A 955 -23.18 29.92 -2.59
N ALA A 956 -24.24 29.68 -3.36
CA ALA A 956 -25.31 28.73 -3.03
C ALA A 956 -24.83 27.27 -2.90
N SER A 957 -23.78 26.89 -3.62
CA SER A 957 -23.12 25.59 -3.48
C SER A 957 -22.18 25.60 -2.27
N GLN A 958 -22.47 24.82 -1.22
CA GLN A 958 -21.56 24.65 -0.07
C GLN A 958 -20.32 23.82 -0.45
N VAL A 959 -19.37 24.46 -1.14
CA VAL A 959 -18.10 23.83 -1.55
C VAL A 959 -17.06 23.82 -0.40
N GLY A 960 -17.23 24.70 0.59
CA GLY A 960 -16.36 24.86 1.75
C GLY A 960 -15.17 25.80 1.48
N SER A 961 -14.06 25.55 2.16
CA SER A 961 -12.80 26.30 2.06
C SER A 961 -12.15 26.18 0.68
N ILE A 962 -11.71 27.31 0.11
CA ILE A 962 -11.14 27.43 -1.24
C ILE A 962 -9.67 27.89 -1.26
N ALA A 963 -9.15 28.38 -0.14
CA ALA A 963 -7.71 28.60 0.09
C ALA A 963 -7.44 28.60 1.60
N ALA A 964 -6.23 28.23 2.02
CA ALA A 964 -5.82 28.29 3.43
C ALA A 964 -4.31 28.55 3.54
N GLY A 965 -3.87 29.14 4.65
CA GLY A 965 -2.45 29.41 4.89
C GLY A 965 -2.17 30.03 6.26
N GLY A 966 -0.94 30.49 6.44
CA GLY A 966 -0.47 31.11 7.68
C GLY A 966 1.05 31.26 7.74
N ARG A 967 1.54 31.72 8.90
CA ARG A 967 2.96 31.93 9.23
C ARG A 967 3.53 30.74 10.02
N TYR A 968 4.71 30.24 9.66
CA TYR A 968 5.25 28.93 10.08
C TYR A 968 6.78 28.93 10.36
N ASP A 969 7.26 29.93 11.11
CA ASP A 969 8.69 30.31 11.20
C ASP A 969 9.65 29.23 11.70
N GLY A 970 9.15 28.22 12.42
CA GLY A 970 9.95 27.11 12.95
C GLY A 970 10.28 26.00 11.94
N LEU A 971 9.53 25.88 10.84
CA LEU A 971 9.58 24.68 9.98
C LEU A 971 10.95 24.48 9.29
N VAL A 972 11.59 25.56 8.84
CA VAL A 972 12.94 25.53 8.22
C VAL A 972 14.03 25.21 9.27
N GLY A 973 13.83 25.64 10.51
CA GLY A 973 14.69 25.33 11.64
C GLY A 973 14.77 23.82 11.90
N MET A 974 13.66 23.09 11.71
CA MET A 974 13.60 21.63 11.86
C MET A 974 14.40 20.83 10.80
N PHE A 975 15.04 21.51 9.84
CA PHE A 975 15.89 20.88 8.81
C PHE A 975 17.34 21.35 8.84
N SER A 976 17.62 22.54 9.39
CA SER A 976 18.95 23.18 9.34
C SER A 976 19.50 23.62 10.70
N GLY A 977 18.69 23.54 11.76
CA GLY A 977 18.98 24.19 13.05
C GLY A 977 18.88 25.73 13.02
N LYS A 978 18.72 26.34 11.84
CA LYS A 978 18.56 27.78 11.66
C LYS A 978 17.12 28.12 11.29
N ASN A 979 16.43 28.86 12.15
CA ASN A 979 15.12 29.39 11.82
C ASN A 979 15.21 30.37 10.64
N VAL A 980 14.28 30.24 9.71
CA VAL A 980 14.04 31.19 8.62
C VAL A 980 12.54 31.48 8.65
N PRO A 981 12.11 32.69 9.07
CA PRO A 981 10.69 33.04 9.13
C PRO A 981 10.00 32.80 7.80
N ALA A 982 8.73 32.40 7.81
CA ALA A 982 8.01 32.05 6.58
C ALA A 982 6.50 32.22 6.71
N VAL A 983 5.86 32.69 5.66
CA VAL A 983 4.39 32.82 5.55
C VAL A 983 3.94 32.54 4.12
N GLY A 984 2.77 31.91 3.97
CA GLY A 984 2.26 31.56 2.64
C GLY A 984 0.81 31.12 2.61
N VAL A 985 0.31 30.83 1.40
CA VAL A 985 -1.06 30.40 1.12
C VAL A 985 -1.06 29.28 0.10
N SER A 986 -1.96 28.32 0.28
CA SER A 986 -2.28 27.27 -0.69
C SER A 986 -3.73 27.42 -1.16
N LEU A 987 -3.94 27.45 -2.48
CA LEU A 987 -5.29 27.40 -3.05
C LEU A 987 -5.81 25.95 -3.06
N GLY A 988 -7.03 25.76 -2.54
CA GLY A 988 -7.80 24.51 -2.63
C GLY A 988 -8.38 24.29 -4.02
N ILE A 989 -7.50 24.28 -5.04
CA ILE A 989 -7.86 24.59 -6.42
C ILE A 989 -8.87 23.61 -7.05
N GLU A 990 -8.94 22.36 -6.60
CA GLU A 990 -9.96 21.41 -7.09
C GLU A 990 -11.41 21.83 -6.79
N ARG A 991 -11.63 22.65 -5.74
CA ARG A 991 -12.94 23.25 -5.42
C ARG A 991 -13.24 24.45 -6.31
N VAL A 992 -12.23 25.29 -6.55
CA VAL A 992 -12.29 26.41 -7.52
C VAL A 992 -12.61 25.87 -8.92
N PHE A 993 -11.94 24.80 -9.37
CA PHE A 993 -12.23 24.14 -10.64
C PHE A 993 -13.67 23.63 -10.70
N ALA A 994 -14.23 23.05 -9.63
CA ALA A 994 -15.62 22.62 -9.62
C ALA A 994 -16.61 23.78 -9.82
N ILE A 995 -16.37 24.93 -9.17
CA ILE A 995 -17.18 26.15 -9.34
C ILE A 995 -17.07 26.68 -10.77
N MET A 996 -15.85 26.73 -11.33
CA MET A 996 -15.61 27.19 -12.71
C MET A 996 -16.18 26.22 -13.76
N GLU A 997 -16.15 24.91 -13.52
CA GLU A 997 -16.77 23.88 -14.37
C GLU A 997 -18.32 23.95 -14.34
N GLU A 998 -18.91 24.33 -13.20
CA GLU A 998 -20.35 24.60 -13.07
C GLU A 998 -20.74 25.90 -13.81
N GLN A 999 -20.00 27.00 -13.57
CA GLN A 999 -20.23 28.30 -14.21
C GLN A 999 -20.08 28.23 -15.74
N ALA A 1000 -18.98 27.67 -16.24
CA ALA A 1000 -18.74 27.56 -17.68
C ALA A 1000 -19.80 26.70 -18.39
N ARG A 1001 -20.39 25.71 -17.70
CA ARG A 1001 -21.53 24.94 -18.22
C ARG A 1001 -22.81 25.78 -18.27
N ALA A 1002 -23.14 26.49 -17.19
CA ALA A 1002 -24.30 27.37 -17.15
C ALA A 1002 -24.22 28.52 -18.16
N GLU A 1003 -23.02 29.05 -18.41
CA GLU A 1003 -22.77 30.02 -19.49
C GLU A 1003 -22.96 29.39 -20.87
N ALA A 1004 -22.39 28.21 -21.13
CA ALA A 1004 -22.53 27.51 -22.41
C ALA A 1004 -24.00 27.14 -22.72
N GLU A 1005 -24.74 26.64 -21.74
CA GLU A 1005 -26.18 26.35 -21.85
C GLU A 1005 -27.00 27.62 -22.13
N ARG A 1006 -26.72 28.71 -21.42
CA ARG A 1006 -27.39 30.01 -21.62
C ARG A 1006 -27.10 30.61 -23.00
N ALA A 1007 -25.87 30.50 -23.47
CA ALA A 1007 -25.43 30.98 -24.78
C ALA A 1007 -25.81 30.04 -25.93
N LYS A 1008 -26.22 28.80 -25.64
CA LYS A 1008 -26.44 27.70 -26.60
C LYS A 1008 -25.20 27.36 -27.43
N THR A 1009 -24.02 27.47 -26.82
CA THR A 1009 -22.72 27.18 -27.43
C THR A 1009 -22.10 25.92 -26.83
N THR A 1010 -21.21 25.25 -27.57
CA THR A 1010 -20.41 24.15 -27.00
C THR A 1010 -19.34 24.69 -26.04
N LEU A 1011 -19.05 23.95 -24.96
CA LEU A 1011 -17.92 24.24 -24.09
C LEU A 1011 -16.63 23.82 -24.81
N ARG A 1012 -15.80 24.81 -25.15
CA ARG A 1012 -14.65 24.63 -26.04
C ARG A 1012 -13.54 23.80 -25.41
N LYS A 1013 -13.13 22.75 -26.12
CA LYS A 1013 -11.98 21.87 -25.78
C LYS A 1013 -10.65 22.43 -26.28
N THR A 1014 -10.67 23.15 -27.41
CA THR A 1014 -9.48 23.68 -28.06
C THR A 1014 -9.48 25.20 -28.08
N GLN A 1015 -8.29 25.80 -28.13
CA GLN A 1015 -8.12 27.24 -28.32
C GLN A 1015 -8.11 27.66 -29.81
N THR A 1016 -8.52 26.79 -30.73
CA THR A 1016 -8.44 27.00 -32.18
C THR A 1016 -9.27 28.20 -32.64
N GLU A 1017 -8.60 29.13 -33.31
CA GLU A 1017 -9.12 30.42 -33.75
C GLU A 1017 -9.69 30.36 -35.17
N VAL A 1018 -9.12 29.50 -36.03
CA VAL A 1018 -9.41 29.48 -37.47
C VAL A 1018 -9.42 28.06 -38.04
N LEU A 1019 -10.52 27.64 -38.69
CA LEU A 1019 -10.52 26.43 -39.52
C LEU A 1019 -10.25 26.79 -40.98
N VAL A 1020 -9.13 26.30 -41.53
CA VAL A 1020 -8.82 26.39 -42.96
C VAL A 1020 -9.58 25.27 -43.69
N ALA A 1021 -10.53 25.68 -44.52
CA ALA A 1021 -11.49 24.84 -45.23
C ALA A 1021 -11.42 25.10 -46.75
N SER A 1022 -11.84 24.11 -47.55
CA SER A 1022 -11.82 24.25 -49.01
C SER A 1022 -13.01 23.60 -49.72
N ILE A 1023 -13.32 24.11 -50.91
CA ILE A 1023 -14.36 23.60 -51.83
C ILE A 1023 -13.68 23.09 -53.10
N GLY A 1024 -13.65 21.77 -53.30
CA GLY A 1024 -13.07 21.15 -54.51
C GLY A 1024 -12.20 19.92 -54.22
N PRO A 1025 -11.80 19.16 -55.26
CA PRO A 1025 -10.75 18.14 -55.16
C PRO A 1025 -9.37 18.79 -54.98
N ASN A 1026 -8.33 18.00 -54.72
CA ASN A 1026 -6.89 18.37 -54.81
C ASN A 1026 -6.36 19.52 -53.91
N LEU A 1027 -7.22 20.32 -53.27
CA LEU A 1027 -6.84 21.51 -52.48
C LEU A 1027 -6.19 21.23 -51.11
N LEU A 1028 -5.91 19.97 -50.75
CA LEU A 1028 -5.28 19.60 -49.47
C LEU A 1028 -3.93 20.31 -49.28
N ILE A 1029 -3.07 20.33 -50.31
CA ILE A 1029 -1.75 20.99 -50.24
C ILE A 1029 -1.93 22.49 -49.92
N LYS A 1030 -2.90 23.16 -50.57
CA LYS A 1030 -3.14 24.58 -50.32
C LYS A 1030 -3.73 24.86 -48.93
N ARG A 1031 -4.53 23.94 -48.37
CA ARG A 1031 -4.96 24.03 -46.96
C ARG A 1031 -3.78 23.92 -46.01
N MET A 1032 -2.83 23.02 -46.29
CA MET A 1032 -1.60 22.89 -45.53
C MET A 1032 -0.72 24.16 -45.62
N GLU A 1033 -0.51 24.71 -46.82
CA GLU A 1033 0.22 25.99 -47.01
C GLU A 1033 -0.39 27.14 -46.19
N LEU A 1034 -1.71 27.34 -46.29
CA LEU A 1034 -2.38 28.44 -45.60
C LEU A 1034 -2.41 28.22 -44.09
N CYS A 1035 -2.57 26.99 -43.61
CA CYS A 1035 -2.50 26.68 -42.19
C CYS A 1035 -1.08 26.88 -41.63
N THR A 1036 -0.03 26.50 -42.38
CA THR A 1036 1.36 26.79 -42.02
C THR A 1036 1.61 28.29 -41.92
N ARG A 1037 1.16 29.10 -42.90
CA ARG A 1037 1.28 30.57 -42.86
C ARG A 1037 0.56 31.20 -41.65
N LEU A 1038 -0.50 30.55 -41.14
CA LEU A 1038 -1.19 30.98 -39.92
C LEU A 1038 -0.41 30.57 -38.65
N TRP A 1039 0.13 29.36 -38.61
CA TRP A 1039 0.99 28.89 -37.51
C TRP A 1039 2.29 29.69 -37.38
N GLU A 1040 2.95 30.01 -38.50
CA GLU A 1040 4.12 30.90 -38.55
C GLU A 1040 3.79 32.32 -38.04
N ALA A 1041 2.54 32.74 -38.18
CA ALA A 1041 2.01 33.98 -37.62
C ALA A 1041 1.45 33.84 -36.19
N GLY A 1042 1.60 32.69 -35.54
CA GLY A 1042 1.11 32.42 -34.18
C GLY A 1042 -0.42 32.34 -34.05
N VAL A 1043 -1.16 32.26 -35.16
CA VAL A 1043 -2.62 32.08 -35.18
C VAL A 1043 -2.94 30.60 -35.02
N LYS A 1044 -3.87 30.26 -34.12
CA LYS A 1044 -4.22 28.89 -33.75
C LYS A 1044 -5.14 28.29 -34.81
N ALA A 1045 -4.57 27.85 -35.93
CA ALA A 1045 -5.30 27.33 -37.07
C ALA A 1045 -5.36 25.78 -37.12
N GLU A 1046 -6.37 25.24 -37.78
CA GLU A 1046 -6.50 23.80 -38.10
C GLU A 1046 -7.04 23.59 -39.53
N PHE A 1047 -6.98 22.35 -40.04
CA PHE A 1047 -7.66 21.94 -41.27
C PHE A 1047 -8.06 20.46 -41.21
N LEU A 1048 -9.15 20.07 -41.88
CA LEU A 1048 -9.49 18.65 -41.98
C LEU A 1048 -8.49 17.92 -42.89
N ALA A 1049 -7.82 16.90 -42.35
CA ALA A 1049 -6.81 16.08 -43.04
C ALA A 1049 -7.37 15.15 -44.14
N GLN A 1050 -8.69 15.16 -44.38
CA GLN A 1050 -9.33 14.43 -45.49
C GLN A 1050 -8.92 15.08 -46.83
N PRO A 1051 -8.54 14.34 -47.89
CA PRO A 1051 -8.09 14.97 -49.15
C PRO A 1051 -9.15 15.89 -49.79
N LYS A 1052 -10.40 15.43 -49.84
CA LYS A 1052 -11.58 16.17 -50.31
C LYS A 1052 -12.66 16.16 -49.22
N PRO A 1053 -12.61 17.07 -48.23
CA PRO A 1053 -13.67 17.19 -47.23
C PRO A 1053 -14.91 17.82 -47.88
N ASN A 1054 -16.11 17.50 -47.37
CA ASN A 1054 -17.32 18.24 -47.74
C ASN A 1054 -17.38 19.57 -46.99
N MET A 1055 -17.98 20.62 -47.57
CA MET A 1055 -18.17 21.89 -46.87
C MET A 1055 -19.06 21.72 -45.63
N ASP A 1056 -20.15 20.96 -45.73
CA ASP A 1056 -21.03 20.68 -44.58
C ASP A 1056 -20.26 20.07 -43.42
N LYS A 1057 -19.35 19.11 -43.69
CA LYS A 1057 -18.49 18.48 -42.66
C LYS A 1057 -17.49 19.45 -42.04
N GLN A 1058 -16.97 20.41 -42.82
CA GLN A 1058 -16.06 21.44 -42.31
C GLN A 1058 -16.81 22.45 -41.43
N LEU A 1059 -18.04 22.83 -41.82
CA LEU A 1059 -18.89 23.73 -41.07
C LEU A 1059 -19.42 23.08 -39.77
N THR A 1060 -19.90 21.83 -39.83
CA THR A 1060 -20.31 21.06 -38.64
C THR A 1060 -19.15 20.94 -37.65
N TYR A 1061 -17.96 20.55 -38.12
CA TYR A 1061 -16.78 20.44 -37.25
C TYR A 1061 -16.41 21.77 -36.57
N ALA A 1062 -16.41 22.88 -37.32
CA ALA A 1062 -16.13 24.20 -36.76
C ALA A 1062 -17.16 24.63 -35.69
N LEU A 1063 -18.44 24.29 -35.90
CA LEU A 1063 -19.51 24.60 -34.95
C LEU A 1063 -19.48 23.68 -33.71
N GLU A 1064 -19.14 22.40 -33.86
CA GLU A 1064 -19.03 21.45 -32.76
C GLU A 1064 -17.86 21.79 -31.83
N GLU A 1065 -16.67 22.09 -32.38
CA GLU A 1065 -15.50 22.51 -31.59
C GLU A 1065 -15.51 23.99 -31.16
N GLY A 1066 -16.50 24.78 -31.62
CA GLY A 1066 -16.66 26.20 -31.26
C GLY A 1066 -15.60 27.13 -31.84
N ILE A 1067 -15.06 26.82 -33.02
CA ILE A 1067 -14.08 27.64 -33.73
C ILE A 1067 -14.77 28.92 -34.26
N PRO A 1068 -14.24 30.13 -34.01
CA PRO A 1068 -14.96 31.37 -34.33
C PRO A 1068 -14.88 31.78 -35.80
N PHE A 1069 -13.79 31.44 -36.51
CA PHE A 1069 -13.59 31.80 -37.92
C PHE A 1069 -13.34 30.57 -38.81
N MET A 1070 -13.79 30.64 -40.06
CA MET A 1070 -13.35 29.77 -41.14
C MET A 1070 -12.67 30.57 -42.25
N VAL A 1071 -11.59 30.02 -42.82
CA VAL A 1071 -11.00 30.49 -44.08
C VAL A 1071 -11.41 29.52 -45.17
N ILE A 1072 -12.17 29.99 -46.16
CA ILE A 1072 -12.80 29.17 -47.19
C ILE A 1072 -12.27 29.59 -48.56
N PHE A 1073 -11.89 28.61 -49.38
CA PHE A 1073 -11.46 28.85 -50.77
C PHE A 1073 -11.75 27.63 -51.68
N GLY A 1074 -11.99 27.90 -52.95
CA GLY A 1074 -12.01 26.90 -54.03
C GLY A 1074 -10.98 27.25 -55.11
N GLU A 1075 -11.05 26.55 -56.23
CA GLU A 1075 -10.16 26.77 -57.39
C GLU A 1075 -10.37 28.18 -57.99
N THR A 1076 -11.61 28.71 -57.97
CA THR A 1076 -11.98 30.03 -58.47
C THR A 1076 -11.37 31.16 -57.64
N GLU A 1077 -11.47 31.08 -56.32
CA GLU A 1077 -10.99 32.08 -55.37
C GLU A 1077 -9.45 32.17 -55.42
N LEU A 1078 -8.78 31.01 -55.48
CA LEU A 1078 -7.32 30.95 -55.65
C LEU A 1078 -6.86 31.52 -56.99
N ALA A 1079 -7.58 31.25 -58.09
CA ALA A 1079 -7.28 31.84 -59.40
C ALA A 1079 -7.46 33.37 -59.43
N GLN A 1080 -8.26 33.92 -58.51
CA GLN A 1080 -8.44 35.36 -58.29
C GLN A 1080 -7.49 35.94 -57.21
N GLY A 1081 -6.65 35.10 -56.59
CA GLY A 1081 -5.73 35.52 -55.52
C GLY A 1081 -6.41 35.89 -54.20
N ILE A 1082 -7.62 35.40 -53.95
CA ILE A 1082 -8.45 35.70 -52.77
C ILE A 1082 -8.81 34.45 -51.97
N VAL A 1083 -9.23 34.67 -50.73
CA VAL A 1083 -9.84 33.68 -49.83
C VAL A 1083 -10.97 34.35 -49.06
N ALA A 1084 -12.01 33.60 -48.70
CA ALA A 1084 -13.11 34.13 -47.89
C ALA A 1084 -12.86 33.89 -46.39
N ILE A 1085 -12.96 34.93 -45.56
CA ILE A 1085 -13.03 34.80 -44.10
C ILE A 1085 -14.52 34.81 -43.72
N LYS A 1086 -14.97 33.79 -43.00
CA LYS A 1086 -16.32 33.70 -42.43
C LYS A 1086 -16.26 33.73 -40.91
N ASP A 1087 -16.98 34.67 -40.30
CA ASP A 1087 -17.25 34.68 -38.87
C ASP A 1087 -18.48 33.79 -38.59
N LEU A 1088 -18.31 32.76 -37.76
CA LEU A 1088 -19.39 31.81 -37.46
C LEU A 1088 -20.37 32.30 -36.39
N LYS A 1089 -20.02 33.34 -35.64
CA LYS A 1089 -20.89 33.96 -34.62
C LYS A 1089 -21.75 35.07 -35.23
N ALA A 1090 -21.17 35.87 -36.12
CA ALA A 1090 -21.87 36.93 -36.86
C ALA A 1090 -22.57 36.42 -38.13
N GLY A 1091 -22.16 35.26 -38.67
CA GLY A 1091 -22.68 34.71 -39.91
C GLY A 1091 -22.17 35.39 -41.19
N VAL A 1092 -21.34 36.44 -41.05
CA VAL A 1092 -20.80 37.26 -42.14
C VAL A 1092 -19.63 36.56 -42.83
N GLN A 1093 -19.55 36.66 -44.15
CA GLN A 1093 -18.45 36.15 -44.97
C GLN A 1093 -17.95 37.24 -45.92
N GLU A 1094 -16.64 37.47 -45.94
CA GLU A 1094 -15.99 38.53 -46.71
C GLU A 1094 -14.74 38.02 -47.43
N ASN A 1095 -14.49 38.50 -48.65
CA ASN A 1095 -13.34 38.11 -49.46
C ASN A 1095 -12.13 39.01 -49.16
N VAL A 1096 -10.96 38.39 -48.95
CA VAL A 1096 -9.69 39.04 -48.60
C VAL A 1096 -8.59 38.50 -49.53
N LYS A 1097 -7.58 39.29 -49.89
CA LYS A 1097 -6.45 38.80 -50.70
C LYS A 1097 -5.67 37.73 -49.94
N GLU A 1098 -5.21 36.67 -50.62
CA GLU A 1098 -4.46 35.57 -49.97
C GLU A 1098 -3.18 36.06 -49.26
N GLY A 1099 -2.56 37.13 -49.78
CA GLY A 1099 -1.41 37.79 -49.14
C GLY A 1099 -1.74 38.51 -47.82
N GLU A 1100 -2.94 39.08 -47.71
CA GLU A 1100 -3.37 39.94 -46.59
C GLU A 1100 -4.07 39.16 -45.46
N LEU A 1101 -4.49 37.92 -45.74
CA LEU A 1101 -5.17 36.98 -44.84
C LEU A 1101 -4.72 37.04 -43.37
N VAL A 1102 -3.40 36.96 -43.13
CA VAL A 1102 -2.81 36.91 -41.79
C VAL A 1102 -3.05 38.21 -41.00
N ALA A 1103 -2.93 39.36 -41.67
CA ALA A 1103 -3.11 40.67 -41.03
C ALA A 1103 -4.58 40.91 -40.68
N GLU A 1104 -5.49 40.57 -41.60
CA GLU A 1104 -6.93 40.76 -41.42
C GLU A 1104 -7.51 39.79 -40.37
N LEU A 1105 -7.01 38.54 -40.28
CA LEU A 1105 -7.37 37.62 -39.19
C LEU A 1105 -6.87 38.11 -37.82
N ARG A 1106 -5.60 38.55 -37.72
CA ARG A 1106 -5.07 39.12 -36.46
C ARG A 1106 -5.90 40.32 -35.99
N LYS A 1107 -6.29 41.20 -36.92
CA LYS A 1107 -7.18 42.34 -36.65
C LYS A 1107 -8.53 41.86 -36.09
N ARG A 1108 -9.22 40.93 -36.77
CA ARG A 1108 -10.51 40.37 -36.30
C ARG A 1108 -10.42 39.68 -34.94
N LEU A 1109 -9.36 38.92 -34.71
CA LEU A 1109 -9.10 38.25 -33.43
C LEU A 1109 -8.86 39.27 -32.31
N SER A 1110 -8.11 40.34 -32.56
CA SER A 1110 -7.91 41.41 -31.56
C SER A 1110 -9.22 42.15 -31.22
N THR A 1111 -10.11 42.35 -32.19
CA THR A 1111 -11.43 42.97 -32.00
C THR A 1111 -12.45 42.01 -31.35
N GLN A 1112 -12.19 40.71 -31.26
CA GLN A 1112 -12.98 39.77 -30.45
C GLN A 1112 -12.41 39.55 -29.03
N GLN A 1113 -11.22 40.07 -28.73
CA GLN A 1113 -10.53 39.92 -27.43
C GLN A 1113 -10.58 41.19 -26.56
N ALA A 1114 -11.05 42.31 -27.12
CA ALA A 1114 -11.31 43.58 -26.44
C ALA A 1114 -12.82 43.77 -26.19
#